data_AF-A0A1H6IF59-F1
#
_entry.id   AF-A0A1H6IF59-F1
#
_cell.length_a   1.000
_cell.length_b   1.000
_cell.length_c   1.000
_cell.angle_alpha   90.00
_cell.angle_beta   90.00
_cell.angle_gamma   90.00
#
_symmetry.space_group_name_H-M   'P 1'
#
loop_
_entity.id
_entity.type
_entity.pdbx_description
1 polymer ?
#
loop_
_entity_poly.entity_id
_entity_poly.type
_entity_poly.pdbx_seq_one_letter_code
_entity_poly.pdbx_strand_id
1 'polypeptide(L)'
;MKNSLFKRAIAVVAAAPIALTQCLTYANAAETNDAVQATASTQGEENSKITLDDLLYIPAEKTVSDWNQLLWAKLATAVTRSGNFDITTIAKKAIEKAGQYKDLVEYGLNELIIPNGVSYKITGNNDVVISGKISNPDFNRNLSLTSGNALAVQAENYNAPNLTNIDFSDIDVSGVFTLTIETSKLMAGTEVPVKFEYKTADKTYAAGELFDLALDTMAKVKAKGDAAIDKEIPAQFADQAKADYAAKIKLVTDKIEKAKKKYTDAMTAKRGPSQYQNISKVIAKANNWLKEHNYDKKVTIPKTGAEIAKNDVVLSIYAELLKSISPEGNIDITAEDLGKFADSVTDIQGTLANAVANGEARFADAEQDEVKKWVEKQGYAFVDSYKKITAKVDFSTINTVNAGLVDVQIERVLVTDTTTTAVTTTSTETTTTETTTSSTESTTSSETTTSSDTTTSSETTTTSSETTTSSETTTSSETTTSSDTTTTSDTTTSSTSTSSDTTTSSTTTTPPDVTITTSIIKTYVTADTEAAYYVSIDEAFDKAQVSNVILHERYIEGYTINGKTVVSGEKENTKDITADVTFGTATPSNTYKSDNAGFKYEVPVYANGAALKDIDGNDVKVTVYIALKGDANLDNLVDSNDASQVLAYYAKLSTNSDPYDINLSKSTLATSPTSEYEEFAAFLADVHHGSDKAVERTVKKDKRLIDSNDASKILAYYARKSSSDYNDKTDKQIWDEVLSTASKSTTTTD
;
A
#
# COMPACT_ATOMS: atom_id res chain seq x y z
N MET A 1 -2.88 11.50 5.49
CA MET A 1 -2.24 12.51 4.60
C MET A 1 -1.34 13.48 5.36
N LYS A 2 -0.16 13.07 5.87
CA LYS A 2 0.91 14.01 6.32
C LYS A 2 2.19 13.93 5.45
N ASN A 3 2.24 13.00 4.50
CA ASN A 3 3.50 12.33 4.13
C ASN A 3 3.97 12.65 2.70
N SER A 4 3.26 13.48 1.93
CA SER A 4 3.57 13.70 0.51
C SER A 4 4.79 14.59 0.28
N LEU A 5 5.09 15.53 1.16
CA LEU A 5 6.05 16.60 0.89
C LEU A 5 7.51 16.14 0.73
N PHE A 6 8.06 15.47 1.74
CA PHE A 6 9.44 15.01 1.66
C PHE A 6 9.55 13.90 0.61
N LYS A 7 8.55 13.02 0.53
CA LYS A 7 8.39 12.06 -0.57
C LYS A 7 8.36 12.71 -1.95
N ARG A 8 7.81 13.92 -2.13
CA ARG A 8 7.83 14.66 -3.42
C ARG A 8 9.21 15.24 -3.73
N ALA A 9 9.92 15.80 -2.74
CA ALA A 9 11.29 16.28 -2.96
C ALA A 9 12.28 15.14 -3.29
N ILE A 10 12.14 14.00 -2.59
CA ILE A 10 12.91 12.79 -2.86
C ILE A 10 12.47 12.13 -4.17
N ALA A 11 11.16 12.19 -4.47
CA ALA A 11 10.65 11.79 -5.77
C ALA A 11 11.33 12.61 -6.86
N VAL A 12 11.37 13.95 -6.85
CA VAL A 12 11.89 14.73 -8.01
C VAL A 12 13.26 14.27 -8.55
N VAL A 13 14.20 13.83 -7.70
CA VAL A 13 15.44 13.20 -8.20
C VAL A 13 15.19 11.77 -8.73
N ALA A 14 14.54 10.91 -7.94
CA ALA A 14 14.07 9.59 -8.38
C ALA A 14 12.99 9.63 -9.49
N ALA A 15 12.60 10.84 -9.93
CA ALA A 15 11.53 11.15 -10.84
C ALA A 15 12.01 12.07 -11.97
N ALA A 16 13.33 12.26 -12.17
CA ALA A 16 13.79 12.38 -13.54
C ALA A 16 13.44 11.08 -14.31
N PRO A 17 13.72 9.86 -13.80
CA PRO A 17 13.25 8.61 -14.40
C PRO A 17 11.71 8.46 -14.43
N ILE A 18 11.01 8.78 -13.33
CA ILE A 18 9.53 8.67 -13.24
C ILE A 18 8.81 9.77 -14.06
N ALA A 19 9.39 10.96 -14.27
CA ALA A 19 8.79 11.97 -15.13
C ALA A 19 9.13 11.75 -16.62
N LEU A 20 10.36 11.31 -16.94
CA LEU A 20 10.70 10.78 -18.26
C LEU A 20 9.74 9.65 -18.62
N THR A 21 9.44 8.74 -17.68
CA THR A 21 8.41 7.72 -17.92
C THR A 21 6.97 8.21 -17.84
N GLN A 22 6.60 9.23 -17.08
CA GLN A 22 5.27 9.81 -17.29
C GLN A 22 5.15 10.34 -18.73
N CYS A 23 6.20 10.93 -19.31
CA CYS A 23 6.19 11.24 -20.74
C CYS A 23 6.09 9.97 -21.61
N LEU A 24 6.96 8.97 -21.41
CA LEU A 24 7.00 7.72 -22.22
C LEU A 24 5.70 6.92 -22.15
N THR A 25 5.19 6.66 -20.94
CA THR A 25 3.97 5.89 -20.68
C THR A 25 2.68 6.63 -21.07
N TYR A 26 2.78 7.74 -21.77
CA TYR A 26 1.66 8.34 -22.50
C TYR A 26 1.99 8.54 -23.99
N ALA A 27 3.27 8.55 -24.38
CA ALA A 27 3.73 8.97 -25.69
C ALA A 27 4.05 7.85 -26.69
N ASN A 28 3.26 6.77 -26.71
CA ASN A 28 3.17 5.88 -27.87
C ASN A 28 1.73 5.41 -28.06
N ALA A 29 0.95 6.10 -28.89
CA ALA A 29 -0.31 5.59 -29.44
C ALA A 29 -0.87 6.49 -30.58
N ALA A 30 -0.51 6.28 -31.87
CA ALA A 30 -1.43 5.97 -33.00
C ALA A 30 -0.96 6.25 -34.46
N GLU A 31 -1.63 5.59 -35.41
CA GLU A 31 -1.88 6.04 -36.80
C GLU A 31 -3.11 6.98 -36.87
N THR A 32 -3.40 7.75 -37.91
CA THR A 32 -2.62 8.32 -39.03
C THR A 32 -3.25 9.70 -39.34
N ASN A 33 -2.46 10.69 -39.75
CA ASN A 33 -2.53 11.36 -41.08
C ASN A 33 -1.50 12.51 -41.15
N ASP A 34 -1.18 12.98 -42.37
CA ASP A 34 -0.10 13.94 -42.64
C ASP A 34 -0.19 15.29 -41.89
N ALA A 35 0.92 15.74 -41.29
CA ALA A 35 1.80 16.74 -41.94
C ALA A 35 3.06 17.10 -41.12
N VAL A 36 4.06 17.65 -41.82
CA VAL A 36 5.31 18.29 -41.33
C VAL A 36 6.40 17.35 -40.81
N GLN A 37 7.46 17.19 -41.61
CA GLN A 37 8.72 16.58 -41.21
C GLN A 37 9.52 17.49 -40.27
N ALA A 38 10.12 16.90 -39.24
CA ALA A 38 11.39 17.36 -38.68
C ALA A 38 12.46 16.33 -39.05
N THR A 39 13.63 16.78 -39.51
CA THR A 39 14.68 15.89 -40.04
C THR A 39 15.47 15.21 -38.91
N ALA A 40 14.98 14.09 -38.42
CA ALA A 40 15.77 13.17 -37.61
C ALA A 40 16.98 12.66 -38.41
N SER A 41 18.17 12.71 -37.81
CA SER A 41 19.39 12.14 -38.39
C SER A 41 19.29 10.61 -38.47
N THR A 42 19.79 10.03 -39.56
CA THR A 42 19.52 8.64 -39.96
C THR A 42 20.06 7.59 -38.99
N GLN A 43 19.17 7.01 -38.19
CA GLN A 43 19.16 5.55 -38.00
C GLN A 43 18.11 4.93 -38.95
N GLY A 44 18.26 3.64 -39.24
CA GLY A 44 17.54 2.96 -40.32
C GLY A 44 16.06 2.69 -40.07
N GLU A 45 15.39 2.26 -41.14
CA GLU A 45 13.98 1.86 -41.17
C GLU A 45 13.72 0.53 -40.40
N GLU A 46 12.45 0.13 -40.35
CA GLU A 46 11.85 -0.92 -39.51
C GLU A 46 11.59 -0.54 -38.04
N ASN A 47 10.63 -1.25 -37.42
CA ASN A 47 9.90 -0.84 -36.22
C ASN A 47 10.73 -1.01 -34.94
N SER A 48 11.74 -0.15 -34.75
CA SER A 48 12.61 -0.14 -33.58
C SER A 48 11.85 0.20 -32.29
N LYS A 49 11.99 -0.65 -31.26
CA LYS A 49 11.52 -0.32 -29.91
C LYS A 49 12.36 0.82 -29.33
N ILE A 50 11.74 1.70 -28.56
CA ILE A 50 12.48 2.69 -27.75
C ILE A 50 12.95 2.03 -26.46
N THR A 51 14.25 1.99 -26.21
CA THR A 51 14.85 1.60 -24.93
C THR A 51 15.17 2.84 -24.08
N LEU A 52 15.61 2.64 -22.83
CA LEU A 52 16.04 3.76 -21.99
C LEU A 52 17.34 4.38 -22.54
N ASP A 53 18.24 3.56 -23.08
CA ASP A 53 19.52 4.01 -23.60
C ASP A 53 19.34 4.91 -24.84
N ASP A 54 18.35 4.65 -25.69
CA ASP A 54 18.02 5.50 -26.86
C ASP A 54 17.63 6.95 -26.45
N LEU A 55 17.11 7.13 -25.24
CA LEU A 55 16.74 8.44 -24.69
C LEU A 55 17.91 9.12 -23.96
N LEU A 56 18.78 8.31 -23.35
CA LEU A 56 19.99 8.80 -22.69
C LEU A 56 21.13 9.09 -23.69
N TYR A 57 21.07 8.53 -24.90
CA TYR A 57 22.06 8.68 -25.97
C TYR A 57 22.27 10.14 -26.42
N ILE A 58 23.53 10.50 -26.68
CA ILE A 58 23.92 11.78 -27.28
C ILE A 58 25.04 11.52 -28.30
N PRO A 59 24.87 11.80 -29.61
CA PRO A 59 25.94 11.72 -30.61
C PRO A 59 27.24 12.40 -30.15
N ALA A 60 28.40 11.87 -30.52
CA ALA A 60 29.70 12.34 -30.00
C ALA A 60 29.98 13.82 -30.29
N GLU A 61 29.43 14.34 -31.39
CA GLU A 61 29.45 15.73 -31.82
C GLU A 61 28.38 16.63 -31.19
N LYS A 62 27.48 16.08 -30.36
CA LYS A 62 26.40 16.79 -29.65
C LYS A 62 26.66 16.85 -28.14
N THR A 63 26.05 17.86 -27.52
CA THR A 63 26.09 18.12 -26.06
C THR A 63 24.75 17.95 -25.35
N VAL A 64 23.65 17.68 -26.06
CA VAL A 64 22.29 17.54 -25.51
C VAL A 64 21.57 16.37 -26.19
N SER A 65 20.79 15.58 -25.45
CA SER A 65 19.96 14.50 -25.99
C SER A 65 18.73 15.02 -26.72
N ASP A 66 18.39 14.39 -27.85
CA ASP A 66 17.16 14.65 -28.61
C ASP A 66 15.95 13.81 -28.10
N TRP A 67 15.98 13.31 -26.85
CA TRP A 67 14.97 12.39 -26.28
C TRP A 67 13.53 12.84 -26.49
N ASN A 68 13.28 14.15 -26.40
CA ASN A 68 11.98 14.79 -26.56
C ASN A 68 11.49 14.68 -28.01
N GLN A 69 12.38 14.83 -28.99
CA GLN A 69 12.06 14.69 -30.41
C GLN A 69 11.85 13.22 -30.77
N LEU A 70 12.69 12.30 -30.28
CA LEU A 70 12.53 10.86 -30.46
C LEU A 70 11.17 10.39 -29.92
N LEU A 71 10.79 10.85 -28.72
CA LEU A 71 9.53 10.49 -28.11
C LEU A 71 8.32 11.11 -28.82
N TRP A 72 8.40 12.40 -29.21
CA TRP A 72 7.34 13.04 -29.99
C TRP A 72 7.12 12.34 -31.34
N ALA A 73 8.20 11.95 -32.02
CA ALA A 73 8.13 11.27 -33.32
C ALA A 73 7.47 9.90 -33.22
N LYS A 74 7.76 9.12 -32.16
CA LYS A 74 7.15 7.80 -31.95
C LYS A 74 5.67 7.90 -31.58
N LEU A 75 5.26 8.91 -30.79
CA LEU A 75 3.85 9.24 -30.53
C LEU A 75 3.04 9.56 -31.80
N ALA A 76 3.70 10.00 -32.88
CA ALA A 76 3.08 10.23 -34.18
C ALA A 76 2.84 8.94 -35.02
N THR A 77 3.31 7.76 -34.58
CA THR A 77 3.32 6.53 -35.40
C THR A 77 2.51 5.33 -34.87
N ALA A 78 2.16 5.29 -33.58
CA ALA A 78 1.94 4.02 -32.87
C ALA A 78 0.51 3.40 -32.90
N VAL A 79 -0.07 3.20 -34.09
CA VAL A 79 -1.35 2.46 -34.38
C VAL A 79 -2.62 2.79 -33.56
N THR A 80 -2.76 2.38 -32.30
CA THR A 80 -3.96 2.61 -31.45
C THR A 80 -3.98 4.04 -30.88
N ARG A 81 -5.11 4.77 -30.76
CA ARG A 81 -5.13 6.17 -30.20
C ARG A 81 -5.90 6.40 -28.90
N SER A 82 -6.62 5.41 -28.40
CA SER A 82 -7.47 5.56 -27.21
C SER A 82 -7.89 4.20 -26.68
N GLY A 83 -8.09 4.10 -25.37
CA GLY A 83 -8.56 2.88 -24.71
C GLY A 83 -9.04 3.15 -23.29
N ASN A 84 -9.43 2.08 -22.59
CA ASN A 84 -9.78 2.14 -21.18
C ASN A 84 -8.52 2.00 -20.32
N PHE A 85 -8.55 2.56 -19.11
CA PHE A 85 -7.48 2.47 -18.12
C PHE A 85 -8.03 1.82 -16.85
N ASP A 86 -7.57 0.61 -16.52
CA ASP A 86 -8.06 -0.10 -15.34
C ASP A 86 -7.43 0.43 -14.05
N ILE A 87 -8.24 1.12 -13.25
CA ILE A 87 -7.85 1.65 -11.94
C ILE A 87 -8.09 0.66 -10.79
N THR A 88 -8.60 -0.55 -11.04
CA THR A 88 -9.04 -1.50 -9.99
C THR A 88 -7.91 -1.88 -9.02
N THR A 89 -6.70 -2.14 -9.53
CA THR A 89 -5.52 -2.43 -8.68
C THR A 89 -5.11 -1.21 -7.84
N ILE A 90 -5.22 -0.01 -8.41
CA ILE A 90 -4.98 1.27 -7.70
C ILE A 90 -6.00 1.44 -6.58
N ALA A 91 -7.27 1.15 -6.87
CA ALA A 91 -8.39 1.25 -5.94
C ALA A 91 -8.24 0.27 -4.78
N LYS A 92 -7.99 -1.02 -5.05
CA LYS A 92 -7.69 -2.04 -4.02
C LYS A 92 -6.57 -1.55 -3.08
N LYS A 93 -5.48 -1.03 -3.63
CA LYS A 93 -4.32 -0.53 -2.87
C LYS A 93 -4.57 0.81 -2.15
N ALA A 94 -5.63 1.54 -2.48
CA ALA A 94 -6.12 2.72 -1.73
C ALA A 94 -7.07 2.30 -0.59
N ILE A 95 -7.99 1.36 -0.87
CA ILE A 95 -8.93 0.73 0.09
C ILE A 95 -8.16 0.08 1.24
N GLU A 96 -7.14 -0.75 0.94
CA GLU A 96 -6.23 -1.36 1.91
C GLU A 96 -5.61 -0.34 2.90
N LYS A 97 -5.47 0.92 2.50
CA LYS A 97 -4.77 1.98 3.26
C LYS A 97 -5.72 3.03 3.85
N ALA A 98 -7.03 2.82 3.73
CA ALA A 98 -8.07 3.71 4.25
C ALA A 98 -8.28 3.58 5.78
N GLY A 99 -8.06 2.39 6.35
CA GLY A 99 -8.33 2.10 7.76
C GLY A 99 -9.81 2.30 8.11
N GLN A 100 -10.12 3.06 9.16
CA GLN A 100 -11.50 3.43 9.57
C GLN A 100 -12.34 4.22 8.54
N TYR A 101 -11.83 4.40 7.32
CA TYR A 101 -12.51 5.04 6.19
C TYR A 101 -12.74 4.07 5.02
N LYS A 102 -12.53 2.76 5.24
CA LYS A 102 -12.57 1.72 4.19
C LYS A 102 -13.86 1.81 3.37
N ASP A 103 -15.02 1.71 4.00
CA ASP A 103 -16.34 1.65 3.35
C ASP A 103 -16.61 2.90 2.50
N LEU A 104 -16.17 4.07 2.96
CA LEU A 104 -16.27 5.35 2.24
C LEU A 104 -15.36 5.40 1.01
N VAL A 105 -14.18 4.78 1.09
CA VAL A 105 -13.22 4.69 -0.03
C VAL A 105 -13.63 3.61 -1.02
N GLU A 106 -14.17 2.48 -0.54
CA GLU A 106 -14.81 1.46 -1.39
C GLU A 106 -15.99 2.05 -2.14
N TYR A 107 -16.88 2.79 -1.46
CA TYR A 107 -18.00 3.48 -2.12
C TYR A 107 -17.53 4.48 -3.19
N GLY A 108 -16.62 5.39 -2.81
CA GLY A 108 -16.13 6.44 -3.69
C GLY A 108 -15.38 5.94 -4.92
N LEU A 109 -14.79 4.74 -4.87
CA LEU A 109 -14.06 4.14 -5.99
C LEU A 109 -14.92 3.14 -6.76
N ASN A 110 -15.46 2.13 -6.08
CA ASN A 110 -16.10 0.96 -6.70
C ASN A 110 -17.52 1.23 -7.20
N GLU A 111 -18.20 2.26 -6.69
CA GLU A 111 -19.57 2.61 -7.11
C GLU A 111 -19.64 3.96 -7.84
N LEU A 112 -18.83 4.96 -7.43
CA LEU A 112 -18.91 6.31 -8.01
C LEU A 112 -17.95 6.57 -9.18
N ILE A 113 -16.87 5.80 -9.36
CA ILE A 113 -15.85 6.05 -10.39
C ILE A 113 -15.67 4.84 -11.32
N ILE A 114 -15.29 3.67 -10.79
CA ILE A 114 -14.99 2.46 -11.58
C ILE A 114 -16.14 2.08 -12.54
N PRO A 115 -17.43 2.10 -12.14
CA PRO A 115 -18.53 1.73 -13.05
C PRO A 115 -18.75 2.69 -14.22
N ASN A 116 -18.25 3.93 -14.14
CA ASN A 116 -18.27 4.86 -15.28
C ASN A 116 -17.10 4.62 -16.25
N GLY A 117 -16.07 3.88 -15.82
CA GLY A 117 -14.80 3.73 -16.52
C GLY A 117 -13.88 4.95 -16.43
N VAL A 118 -12.60 4.70 -16.67
CA VAL A 118 -11.59 5.71 -16.99
C VAL A 118 -11.04 5.39 -18.38
N SER A 119 -10.83 6.41 -19.20
CA SER A 119 -10.35 6.28 -20.57
C SER A 119 -9.14 7.18 -20.81
N TYR A 120 -8.26 6.78 -21.71
CA TYR A 120 -7.20 7.61 -22.25
C TYR A 120 -7.45 7.86 -23.74
N LYS A 121 -6.97 8.99 -24.24
CA LYS A 121 -6.96 9.35 -25.66
C LYS A 121 -5.76 10.23 -25.97
N ILE A 122 -5.11 10.01 -27.11
CA ILE A 122 -4.17 10.99 -27.68
C ILE A 122 -4.89 11.87 -28.72
N THR A 123 -4.59 13.16 -28.73
CA THR A 123 -5.22 14.16 -29.61
C THR A 123 -4.63 14.11 -31.03
N GLY A 124 -5.19 14.88 -31.97
CA GLY A 124 -4.59 15.01 -33.30
C GLY A 124 -3.20 15.66 -33.30
N ASN A 125 -2.86 16.43 -32.26
CA ASN A 125 -1.60 17.15 -32.13
C ASN A 125 -0.59 16.49 -31.17
N ASN A 126 -0.77 15.22 -30.81
CA ASN A 126 0.09 14.46 -29.88
C ASN A 126 0.05 14.95 -28.40
N ASP A 127 -1.06 15.50 -27.90
CA ASP A 127 -1.30 15.63 -26.44
C ASP A 127 -2.02 14.39 -25.90
N VAL A 128 -1.83 14.05 -24.63
CA VAL A 128 -2.51 12.90 -24.00
C VAL A 128 -3.55 13.37 -23.00
N VAL A 129 -4.76 12.82 -23.10
CA VAL A 129 -5.92 13.16 -22.28
C VAL A 129 -6.42 11.90 -21.57
N ILE A 130 -6.42 11.90 -20.25
CA ILE A 130 -7.09 10.88 -19.42
C ILE A 130 -8.39 11.49 -18.90
N SER A 131 -9.51 10.80 -19.05
CA SER A 131 -10.80 11.26 -18.56
C SER A 131 -11.64 10.16 -17.95
N GLY A 132 -12.43 10.52 -16.94
CA GLY A 132 -13.37 9.63 -16.27
C GLY A 132 -14.49 10.43 -15.62
N LYS A 133 -15.59 9.77 -15.28
CA LYS A 133 -16.76 10.41 -14.67
C LYS A 133 -16.91 9.97 -13.21
N ILE A 134 -17.27 10.93 -12.37
CA ILE A 134 -17.70 10.71 -10.98
C ILE A 134 -19.23 10.81 -10.94
N SER A 135 -19.90 9.77 -10.45
CA SER A 135 -21.35 9.76 -10.22
C SER A 135 -21.73 10.57 -8.96
N ASN A 136 -22.97 11.05 -8.89
CA ASN A 136 -23.44 11.75 -7.69
C ASN A 136 -23.53 10.77 -6.51
N PRO A 137 -23.00 11.11 -5.31
CA PRO A 137 -23.16 10.29 -4.12
C PRO A 137 -24.59 10.32 -3.57
N ASP A 138 -24.99 9.23 -2.94
CA ASP A 138 -26.17 9.15 -2.09
C ASP A 138 -25.85 9.62 -0.68
N PHE A 139 -26.35 10.81 -0.32
CA PHE A 139 -26.16 11.38 1.01
C PHE A 139 -27.07 10.78 2.10
N ASN A 140 -28.05 9.94 1.74
CA ASN A 140 -28.84 9.13 2.69
C ASN A 140 -28.11 7.82 3.07
N ARG A 141 -27.07 7.41 2.33
CA ARG A 141 -26.46 6.08 2.50
C ARG A 141 -25.93 5.86 3.92
N ASN A 142 -26.46 4.84 4.59
CA ASN A 142 -26.13 4.48 5.97
C ASN A 142 -24.81 3.69 6.05
N LEU A 143 -23.68 4.35 5.76
CA LEU A 143 -22.32 3.84 6.02
C LEU A 143 -21.69 4.58 7.21
N SER A 144 -20.75 3.94 7.89
CA SER A 144 -20.06 4.57 9.02
C SER A 144 -19.41 5.90 8.61
N LEU A 145 -19.58 6.92 9.46
CA LEU A 145 -19.09 8.29 9.27
C LEU A 145 -19.73 9.09 8.10
N THR A 146 -20.90 8.69 7.57
CA THR A 146 -21.68 9.52 6.60
C THR A 146 -22.69 10.46 7.27
N SER A 147 -23.24 11.37 6.45
CA SER A 147 -24.49 12.09 6.74
C SER A 147 -25.68 11.15 6.93
N GLY A 148 -25.81 10.13 6.07
CA GLY A 148 -26.92 9.18 6.08
C GLY A 148 -26.99 8.38 7.38
N ASN A 149 -25.86 7.86 7.87
CA ASN A 149 -25.77 7.20 9.17
C ASN A 149 -26.10 8.15 10.33
N ALA A 150 -25.59 9.38 10.29
CA ALA A 150 -25.87 10.37 11.31
C ALA A 150 -27.37 10.73 11.40
N LEU A 151 -28.07 10.73 10.26
CA LEU A 151 -29.52 10.95 10.15
C LEU A 151 -30.34 9.71 10.51
N ALA A 152 -29.90 8.51 10.12
CA ALA A 152 -30.54 7.24 10.49
C ALA A 152 -30.56 7.06 12.02
N VAL A 153 -29.47 7.41 12.70
CA VAL A 153 -29.45 7.46 14.17
C VAL A 153 -30.51 8.43 14.73
N GLN A 154 -30.71 9.61 14.13
CA GLN A 154 -31.80 10.51 14.56
C GLN A 154 -33.19 9.96 14.23
N ALA A 155 -33.32 9.22 13.12
CA ALA A 155 -34.56 8.59 12.68
C ALA A 155 -35.03 7.50 13.66
N GLU A 156 -34.10 6.63 14.08
CA GLU A 156 -34.33 5.57 15.07
C GLU A 156 -34.65 6.17 16.43
N ASN A 157 -33.77 7.05 16.93
CA ASN A 157 -33.91 7.80 18.17
C ASN A 157 -35.33 8.39 18.32
N TYR A 158 -35.70 9.31 17.43
CA TYR A 158 -36.91 10.11 17.58
C TYR A 158 -38.15 9.50 16.87
N ASN A 159 -38.08 8.26 16.39
CA ASN A 159 -39.09 7.61 15.54
C ASN A 159 -39.52 8.52 14.36
N ALA A 160 -38.52 9.07 13.68
CA ALA A 160 -38.65 10.02 12.58
C ALA A 160 -38.15 9.38 11.26
N PRO A 161 -38.81 8.32 10.76
CA PRO A 161 -38.28 7.46 9.68
C PRO A 161 -37.97 8.22 8.39
N ASN A 162 -38.68 9.32 8.11
CA ASN A 162 -38.47 10.18 6.95
C ASN A 162 -37.05 10.78 6.87
N LEU A 163 -36.31 10.87 7.99
CA LEU A 163 -34.92 11.33 8.01
C LEU A 163 -33.94 10.37 7.28
N THR A 164 -34.35 9.13 6.99
CA THR A 164 -33.59 8.17 6.16
C THR A 164 -33.79 8.34 4.65
N ASN A 165 -34.69 9.24 4.23
CA ASN A 165 -35.06 9.44 2.83
C ASN A 165 -35.26 10.94 2.52
N ILE A 166 -34.21 11.73 2.75
CA ILE A 166 -34.17 13.16 2.45
C ILE A 166 -33.89 13.37 0.97
N ASP A 167 -34.61 14.33 0.37
CA ASP A 167 -34.33 14.79 -0.99
C ASP A 167 -33.08 15.69 -1.03
N PHE A 168 -31.98 15.12 -1.51
CA PHE A 168 -30.72 15.81 -1.83
C PHE A 168 -30.50 15.99 -3.35
N SER A 169 -31.55 15.87 -4.19
CA SER A 169 -31.41 15.89 -5.66
C SER A 169 -30.97 17.24 -6.25
N ASP A 170 -31.04 18.32 -5.45
CA ASP A 170 -30.48 19.64 -5.74
C ASP A 170 -29.00 19.80 -5.32
N ILE A 171 -28.39 18.75 -4.78
CA ILE A 171 -26.94 18.66 -4.53
C ILE A 171 -26.33 17.72 -5.57
N ASP A 172 -26.17 18.22 -6.80
CA ASP A 172 -25.36 17.57 -7.83
C ASP A 172 -23.90 17.99 -7.72
N VAL A 173 -23.03 17.01 -7.48
CA VAL A 173 -21.57 17.14 -7.50
C VAL A 173 -20.94 16.18 -8.53
N SER A 174 -21.76 15.50 -9.33
CA SER A 174 -21.30 14.65 -10.42
C SER A 174 -20.61 15.45 -11.51
N GLY A 175 -19.73 14.81 -12.26
CA GLY A 175 -18.90 15.52 -13.22
C GLY A 175 -17.87 14.64 -13.91
N VAL A 176 -17.15 15.25 -14.84
CA VAL A 176 -16.05 14.62 -15.58
C VAL A 176 -14.73 15.21 -15.11
N PHE A 177 -13.78 14.36 -14.72
CA PHE A 177 -12.39 14.78 -14.56
C PHE A 177 -11.65 14.57 -15.88
N THR A 178 -10.74 15.49 -16.18
CA THR A 178 -9.86 15.48 -17.34
C THR A 178 -8.45 15.87 -16.90
N LEU A 179 -7.48 14.99 -17.12
CA LEU A 179 -6.05 15.27 -17.00
C LEU A 179 -5.47 15.34 -18.42
N THR A 180 -4.92 16.48 -18.82
CA THR A 180 -4.23 16.62 -20.11
C THR A 180 -2.74 16.84 -19.89
N ILE A 181 -1.92 16.10 -20.61
CA ILE A 181 -0.46 16.18 -20.60
C ILE A 181 -0.07 16.67 -21.99
N GLU A 182 0.53 17.86 -22.07
CA GLU A 182 0.78 18.54 -23.35
C GLU A 182 2.04 18.01 -24.06
N THR A 183 2.08 16.71 -24.35
CA THR A 183 3.17 16.06 -25.08
C THR A 183 3.38 16.62 -26.50
N SER A 184 2.46 17.43 -27.04
CA SER A 184 2.69 18.22 -28.25
C SER A 184 3.86 19.22 -28.12
N LYS A 185 4.21 19.66 -26.91
CA LYS A 185 5.32 20.58 -26.67
C LYS A 185 6.69 19.93 -26.89
N LEU A 186 6.79 18.60 -26.82
CA LEU A 186 8.06 17.87 -26.94
C LEU A 186 8.79 18.13 -28.27
N MET A 187 8.09 18.50 -29.35
CA MET A 187 8.73 18.93 -30.60
C MET A 187 9.56 20.22 -30.43
N ALA A 188 9.13 21.14 -29.57
CA ALA A 188 9.71 22.47 -29.41
C ALA A 188 10.71 22.59 -28.24
N GLY A 189 10.75 21.61 -27.34
CA GLY A 189 11.64 21.61 -26.19
C GLY A 189 11.34 20.46 -25.22
N THR A 190 11.90 20.53 -24.01
CA THR A 190 11.78 19.51 -22.95
C THR A 190 10.65 19.77 -21.95
N GLU A 191 10.01 20.93 -22.02
CA GLU A 191 8.89 21.32 -21.15
C GLU A 191 7.57 20.62 -21.58
N VAL A 192 6.94 19.90 -20.64
CA VAL A 192 5.64 19.23 -20.78
C VAL A 192 4.65 19.78 -19.74
N PRO A 193 3.82 20.77 -20.12
CA PRO A 193 2.72 21.26 -19.29
C PRO A 193 1.70 20.17 -18.96
N VAL A 194 1.10 20.26 -17.77
CA VAL A 194 0.03 19.37 -17.31
C VAL A 194 -1.17 20.21 -16.88
N LYS A 195 -2.36 19.82 -17.32
CA LYS A 195 -3.65 20.44 -17.01
C LYS A 195 -4.56 19.46 -16.28
N PHE A 196 -5.37 19.98 -15.35
CA PHE A 196 -6.43 19.22 -14.68
C PHE A 196 -7.69 20.06 -14.59
N GLU A 197 -8.80 19.49 -15.02
CA GLU A 197 -10.14 20.04 -14.92
C GLU A 197 -11.07 19.00 -14.28
N TYR A 198 -11.86 19.40 -13.27
CA TYR A 198 -13.06 18.67 -12.87
C TYR A 198 -14.29 19.50 -13.20
N LYS A 199 -15.15 19.01 -14.09
CA LYS A 199 -16.29 19.77 -14.61
C LYS A 199 -17.61 19.16 -14.15
N THR A 200 -18.32 19.87 -13.28
CA THR A 200 -19.73 19.62 -12.95
C THR A 200 -20.65 20.33 -13.96
N ALA A 201 -21.96 20.30 -13.75
CA ALA A 201 -22.91 21.07 -14.54
C ALA A 201 -22.64 22.59 -14.48
N ASP A 202 -22.32 23.13 -13.30
CA ASP A 202 -22.23 24.57 -13.04
C ASP A 202 -20.82 25.16 -13.21
N LYS A 203 -19.76 24.38 -12.94
CA LYS A 203 -18.39 24.91 -12.85
C LYS A 203 -17.32 23.88 -13.23
N THR A 204 -16.25 24.37 -13.86
CA THR A 204 -14.93 23.70 -13.89
C THR A 204 -14.10 24.09 -12.66
N TYR A 205 -13.56 23.11 -11.95
CA TYR A 205 -12.71 23.23 -10.79
C TYR A 205 -11.28 22.76 -11.11
N ALA A 206 -10.28 23.47 -10.59
CA ALA A 206 -8.90 23.00 -10.55
C ALA A 206 -8.70 21.95 -9.44
N ALA A 207 -7.62 21.15 -9.52
CA ALA A 207 -7.31 20.11 -8.53
C ALA A 207 -7.23 20.64 -7.09
N GLY A 208 -6.68 21.86 -6.91
CA GLY A 208 -6.63 22.54 -5.61
C GLY A 208 -7.99 23.01 -5.05
N GLU A 209 -8.99 23.20 -5.90
CA GLU A 209 -10.32 23.67 -5.49
C GLU A 209 -11.25 22.55 -5.02
N LEU A 210 -10.90 21.28 -5.29
CA LEU A 210 -11.73 20.12 -4.93
C LEU A 210 -11.98 20.01 -3.42
N PHE A 211 -11.06 20.51 -2.58
CA PHE A 211 -11.27 20.60 -1.14
C PHE A 211 -12.42 21.56 -0.77
N ASP A 212 -12.57 22.66 -1.50
CA ASP A 212 -13.62 23.66 -1.24
C ASP A 212 -14.96 23.23 -1.83
N LEU A 213 -14.97 22.56 -2.99
CA LEU A 213 -16.15 21.84 -3.49
C LEU A 213 -16.67 20.85 -2.43
N ALA A 214 -15.80 20.02 -1.86
CA ALA A 214 -16.19 19.05 -0.84
C ALA A 214 -16.72 19.72 0.45
N LEU A 215 -16.15 20.84 0.89
CA LEU A 215 -16.62 21.56 2.08
C LEU A 215 -17.98 22.26 1.85
N ASP A 216 -18.16 22.93 0.70
CA ASP A 216 -19.45 23.51 0.29
C ASP A 216 -20.56 22.45 0.16
N THR A 217 -20.21 21.29 -0.41
CA THR A 217 -21.11 20.13 -0.50
C THR A 217 -21.56 19.67 0.89
N MET A 218 -20.61 19.45 1.81
CA MET A 218 -20.96 19.04 3.18
C MET A 218 -21.76 20.09 3.94
N ALA A 219 -21.59 21.39 3.65
CA ALA A 219 -22.40 22.46 4.22
C ALA A 219 -23.85 22.43 3.70
N LYS A 220 -24.05 22.21 2.39
CA LYS A 220 -25.39 22.03 1.77
C LYS A 220 -26.10 20.79 2.30
N VAL A 221 -25.39 19.66 2.40
CA VAL A 221 -25.89 18.41 2.99
C VAL A 221 -26.31 18.64 4.44
N LYS A 222 -25.49 19.34 5.24
CA LYS A 222 -25.85 19.69 6.61
C LYS A 222 -27.12 20.54 6.69
N ALA A 223 -27.24 21.58 5.85
CA ALA A 223 -28.41 22.46 5.86
C ALA A 223 -29.71 21.70 5.52
N LYS A 224 -29.64 20.74 4.58
CA LYS A 224 -30.75 19.81 4.28
C LYS A 224 -31.10 18.92 5.46
N GLY A 225 -30.11 18.31 6.12
CA GLY A 225 -30.32 17.49 7.32
C GLY A 225 -30.91 18.28 8.48
N ASP A 226 -30.41 19.50 8.75
CA ASP A 226 -30.92 20.40 9.78
C ASP A 226 -32.41 20.76 9.54
N ALA A 227 -32.77 21.05 8.29
CA ALA A 227 -34.14 21.40 7.90
C ALA A 227 -35.11 20.20 7.92
N ALA A 228 -34.61 18.99 7.66
CA ALA A 228 -35.39 17.77 7.83
C ALA A 228 -35.60 17.46 9.32
N ILE A 229 -34.59 17.66 10.17
CA ILE A 229 -34.71 17.53 11.64
C ILE A 229 -35.78 18.51 12.18
N ASP A 230 -35.80 19.78 11.75
CA ASP A 230 -36.85 20.74 12.12
C ASP A 230 -38.27 20.32 11.72
N LYS A 231 -38.39 19.50 10.66
CA LYS A 231 -39.67 19.07 10.09
C LYS A 231 -40.19 17.77 10.71
N GLU A 232 -39.31 16.85 11.05
CA GLU A 232 -39.66 15.49 11.48
C GLU A 232 -39.49 15.25 12.99
N ILE A 233 -38.69 16.06 13.70
CA ILE A 233 -38.43 15.91 15.14
C ILE A 233 -39.13 17.04 15.93
N PRO A 234 -39.79 16.74 17.07
CA PRO A 234 -40.42 17.77 17.91
C PRO A 234 -39.43 18.86 18.33
N ALA A 235 -39.82 20.14 18.22
CA ALA A 235 -38.95 21.29 18.40
C ALA A 235 -38.14 21.31 19.72
N GLN A 236 -38.69 20.74 20.81
CA GLN A 236 -37.99 20.60 22.10
C GLN A 236 -36.75 19.67 22.07
N PHE A 237 -36.57 18.90 21.00
CA PHE A 237 -35.47 17.97 20.77
C PHE A 237 -34.64 18.29 19.51
N ALA A 238 -35.17 19.11 18.60
CA ALA A 238 -34.55 19.41 17.30
C ALA A 238 -33.14 20.00 17.43
N ASP A 239 -32.89 20.87 18.42
CA ASP A 239 -31.56 21.45 18.66
C ASP A 239 -30.52 20.40 19.08
N GLN A 240 -30.91 19.39 19.88
CA GLN A 240 -30.01 18.28 20.26
C GLN A 240 -29.73 17.37 19.07
N ALA A 241 -30.77 16.96 18.34
CA ALA A 241 -30.63 16.13 17.14
C ALA A 241 -29.74 16.81 16.07
N LYS A 242 -29.88 18.14 15.89
CA LYS A 242 -28.99 18.97 15.07
C LYS A 242 -27.56 19.01 15.58
N ALA A 243 -27.34 19.09 16.90
CA ALA A 243 -26.00 19.10 17.48
C ALA A 243 -25.26 17.76 17.26
N ASP A 244 -25.94 16.63 17.47
CA ASP A 244 -25.38 15.30 17.26
C ASP A 244 -25.12 15.00 15.77
N TYR A 245 -26.07 15.39 14.89
CA TYR A 245 -25.87 15.36 13.45
C TYR A 245 -24.68 16.23 13.01
N ALA A 246 -24.61 17.48 13.50
CA ALA A 246 -23.51 18.39 13.22
C ALA A 246 -22.16 17.85 13.69
N ALA A 247 -22.08 17.17 14.84
CA ALA A 247 -20.86 16.57 15.35
C ALA A 247 -20.31 15.46 14.42
N LYS A 248 -21.21 14.65 13.83
CA LYS A 248 -20.84 13.63 12.84
C LYS A 248 -20.35 14.25 11.53
N ILE A 249 -21.06 15.26 10.99
CA ILE A 249 -20.62 16.01 9.80
C ILE A 249 -19.25 16.68 10.06
N LYS A 250 -19.07 17.28 11.24
CA LYS A 250 -17.82 17.94 11.62
C LYS A 250 -16.61 16.99 11.62
N LEU A 251 -16.79 15.73 12.01
CA LEU A 251 -15.72 14.73 11.94
C LEU A 251 -15.20 14.55 10.51
N VAL A 252 -16.07 14.66 9.50
CA VAL A 252 -15.71 14.58 8.08
C VAL A 252 -15.05 15.89 7.62
N THR A 253 -15.67 17.05 7.89
CA THR A 253 -15.13 18.35 7.45
C THR A 253 -13.76 18.64 8.08
N ASP A 254 -13.54 18.32 9.36
CA ASP A 254 -12.25 18.43 10.04
C ASP A 254 -11.14 17.61 9.34
N LYS A 255 -11.49 16.51 8.65
CA LYS A 255 -10.53 15.68 7.90
C LYS A 255 -10.26 16.27 6.51
N ILE A 256 -11.26 16.87 5.87
CA ILE A 256 -11.12 17.61 4.61
C ILE A 256 -10.29 18.88 4.83
N GLU A 257 -10.60 19.70 5.84
CA GLU A 257 -9.81 20.87 6.24
C GLU A 257 -8.36 20.51 6.58
N LYS A 258 -8.15 19.41 7.31
CA LYS A 258 -6.81 18.91 7.64
C LYS A 258 -6.05 18.42 6.41
N ALA A 259 -6.74 17.91 5.39
CA ALA A 259 -6.15 17.59 4.09
C ALA A 259 -5.81 18.87 3.32
N LYS A 260 -6.76 19.82 3.21
CA LYS A 260 -6.56 21.15 2.58
C LYS A 260 -5.39 21.89 3.21
N LYS A 261 -5.32 21.98 4.54
CA LYS A 261 -4.18 22.60 5.24
C LYS A 261 -2.87 21.86 4.96
N LYS A 262 -2.86 20.52 4.89
CA LYS A 262 -1.64 19.77 4.54
C LYS A 262 -1.24 19.93 3.07
N TYR A 263 -2.18 20.24 2.20
CA TYR A 263 -1.94 20.68 0.83
C TYR A 263 -1.40 22.13 0.77
N THR A 264 -1.95 23.09 1.52
CA THR A 264 -1.41 24.46 1.61
C THR A 264 -0.02 24.51 2.25
N ASP A 265 0.21 23.71 3.29
CA ASP A 265 1.54 23.48 3.90
C ASP A 265 2.52 22.88 2.87
N ALA A 266 2.01 22.18 1.84
CA ALA A 266 2.82 21.65 0.75
C ALA A 266 3.09 22.67 -0.35
N MET A 267 2.10 23.51 -0.68
CA MET A 267 2.26 24.59 -1.66
C MET A 267 3.24 25.68 -1.20
N THR A 268 3.47 25.81 0.11
CA THR A 268 4.36 26.81 0.70
C THR A 268 5.70 26.25 1.21
N ALA A 269 5.94 24.94 1.03
CA ALA A 269 7.13 24.27 1.55
C ALA A 269 8.44 24.76 0.92
N LYS A 270 9.49 24.82 1.74
CA LYS A 270 10.85 25.20 1.32
C LYS A 270 11.93 24.25 1.87
N ARG A 271 12.89 23.92 1.03
CA ARG A 271 14.16 23.23 1.29
C ARG A 271 15.22 23.86 0.39
N GLY A 272 16.29 24.38 1.01
CA GLY A 272 17.46 24.88 0.28
C GLY A 272 18.21 23.75 -0.44
N PRO A 273 19.21 24.10 -1.26
CA PRO A 273 20.02 23.13 -1.99
C PRO A 273 20.59 22.09 -1.02
N SER A 274 20.41 20.82 -1.38
CA SER A 274 20.89 19.66 -0.64
C SER A 274 21.65 18.75 -1.59
N GLN A 275 22.91 18.45 -1.28
CA GLN A 275 23.78 17.59 -2.10
C GLN A 275 23.90 16.18 -1.49
N TYR A 276 23.88 15.15 -2.34
CA TYR A 276 23.97 13.75 -1.94
C TYR A 276 24.83 12.95 -2.93
N GLN A 277 25.64 12.03 -2.42
CA GLN A 277 26.56 11.23 -3.24
C GLN A 277 25.84 10.35 -4.30
N ASN A 278 24.71 9.76 -3.93
CA ASN A 278 23.87 8.89 -4.77
C ASN A 278 22.49 8.70 -4.12
N ILE A 279 21.56 8.03 -4.81
CA ILE A 279 20.16 7.91 -4.37
C ILE A 279 20.01 7.22 -3.01
N SER A 280 20.88 6.25 -2.67
CA SER A 280 20.85 5.57 -1.37
C SER A 280 21.03 6.54 -0.19
N LYS A 281 21.80 7.63 -0.37
CA LYS A 281 21.99 8.67 0.65
C LYS A 281 20.75 9.58 0.77
N VAL A 282 20.08 9.87 -0.35
CA VAL A 282 18.80 10.59 -0.40
C VAL A 282 17.73 9.78 0.37
N ILE A 283 17.63 8.49 0.07
CA ILE A 283 16.72 7.53 0.72
C ILE A 283 17.06 7.33 2.21
N ALA A 284 18.33 7.25 2.58
CA ALA A 284 18.73 7.17 3.98
C ALA A 284 18.29 8.42 4.76
N LYS A 285 18.45 9.62 4.18
CA LYS A 285 17.96 10.86 4.78
C LYS A 285 16.42 10.91 4.83
N ALA A 286 15.73 10.31 3.85
CA ALA A 286 14.28 10.12 3.84
C ALA A 286 13.81 9.30 5.05
N ASN A 287 14.38 8.11 5.24
CA ASN A 287 14.01 7.18 6.30
C ASN A 287 14.39 7.70 7.69
N ASN A 288 15.52 8.42 7.82
CA ASN A 288 15.89 9.05 9.08
C ASN A 288 14.91 10.16 9.48
N TRP A 289 14.46 11.00 8.54
CA TRP A 289 13.40 11.99 8.84
C TRP A 289 12.07 11.34 9.23
N LEU A 290 11.71 10.20 8.63
CA LEU A 290 10.52 9.43 9.02
C LEU A 290 10.64 8.87 10.46
N LYS A 291 11.83 8.38 10.85
CA LYS A 291 12.13 7.98 12.24
C LYS A 291 12.06 9.15 13.22
N GLU A 292 12.73 10.27 12.91
CA GLU A 292 12.74 11.52 13.70
C GLU A 292 11.32 12.06 14.00
N HIS A 293 10.31 11.68 13.22
CA HIS A 293 8.92 12.14 13.35
C HIS A 293 7.93 11.01 13.69
N ASN A 294 8.41 9.86 14.19
CA ASN A 294 7.64 8.68 14.62
C ASN A 294 6.70 8.09 13.53
N TYR A 295 7.16 8.06 12.28
CA TYR A 295 6.45 7.46 11.13
C TYR A 295 7.03 6.14 10.63
N ASP A 296 8.21 5.77 11.11
CA ASP A 296 8.91 4.50 10.81
C ASP A 296 8.06 3.26 11.10
N LYS A 297 7.33 3.25 12.23
CA LYS A 297 6.35 2.20 12.59
C LYS A 297 5.15 2.07 11.64
N LYS A 298 5.09 2.86 10.55
CA LYS A 298 3.97 2.87 9.57
C LYS A 298 4.41 3.01 8.12
N VAL A 299 5.60 3.56 7.85
CA VAL A 299 6.15 3.75 6.49
C VAL A 299 7.67 3.71 6.54
N THR A 300 8.26 2.69 5.94
CA THR A 300 9.66 2.68 5.48
C THR A 300 9.67 2.87 3.96
N ILE A 301 10.66 3.58 3.43
CA ILE A 301 10.95 3.65 1.99
C ILE A 301 12.05 2.60 1.71
N PRO A 302 11.91 1.75 0.67
CA PRO A 302 12.97 0.80 0.31
C PRO A 302 14.31 1.50 0.03
N LYS A 303 15.42 0.76 0.17
CA LYS A 303 16.79 1.28 0.25
C LYS A 303 17.34 1.81 -1.08
N THR A 304 16.80 1.34 -2.21
CA THR A 304 17.29 1.59 -3.57
C THR A 304 16.17 2.03 -4.52
N GLY A 305 16.53 2.64 -5.65
CA GLY A 305 15.61 2.96 -6.74
C GLY A 305 14.94 1.71 -7.33
N ALA A 306 15.70 0.63 -7.52
CA ALA A 306 15.19 -0.66 -7.98
C ALA A 306 14.18 -1.29 -7.02
N GLU A 307 14.40 -1.22 -5.70
CA GLU A 307 13.41 -1.70 -4.72
C GLU A 307 12.15 -0.81 -4.68
N ILE A 308 12.28 0.51 -4.91
CA ILE A 308 11.14 1.43 -5.01
C ILE A 308 10.30 1.13 -6.27
N ALA A 309 10.95 0.85 -7.40
CA ALA A 309 10.28 0.52 -8.65
C ALA A 309 9.53 -0.83 -8.60
N LYS A 310 10.00 -1.77 -7.78
CA LYS A 310 9.34 -3.07 -7.51
C LYS A 310 8.11 -2.99 -6.63
N ASN A 311 7.69 -1.80 -6.18
CA ASN A 311 6.47 -1.66 -5.40
C ASN A 311 5.21 -1.96 -6.24
N ASP A 312 4.36 -2.89 -5.80
CA ASP A 312 3.19 -3.37 -6.56
C ASP A 312 2.33 -2.26 -7.16
N VAL A 313 2.14 -1.15 -6.43
CA VAL A 313 1.31 -0.02 -6.88
C VAL A 313 1.95 0.73 -8.04
N VAL A 314 3.27 0.94 -7.98
CA VAL A 314 4.05 1.60 -9.04
C VAL A 314 4.11 0.67 -10.25
N LEU A 315 4.44 -0.60 -10.01
CA LEU A 315 4.58 -1.61 -11.05
C LEU A 315 3.25 -1.93 -11.75
N SER A 316 2.13 -2.02 -11.02
CA SER A 316 0.81 -2.25 -11.63
C SER A 316 0.33 -1.06 -12.45
N ILE A 317 0.53 0.18 -11.96
CA ILE A 317 0.18 1.39 -12.72
C ILE A 317 1.01 1.45 -14.00
N TYR A 318 2.32 1.22 -13.89
CA TYR A 318 3.24 1.30 -15.02
C TYR A 318 2.99 0.20 -16.05
N ALA A 319 2.79 -1.05 -15.61
CA ALA A 319 2.54 -2.19 -16.49
C ALA A 319 1.18 -2.09 -17.20
N GLU A 320 0.10 -1.73 -16.49
CA GLU A 320 -1.23 -1.56 -17.10
C GLU A 320 -1.22 -0.39 -18.09
N LEU A 321 -0.47 0.67 -17.80
CA LEU A 321 -0.34 1.81 -18.69
C LEU A 321 0.51 1.51 -19.94
N LEU A 322 1.67 0.84 -19.81
CA LEU A 322 2.45 0.35 -20.96
C LEU A 322 1.61 -0.58 -21.85
N LYS A 323 0.91 -1.54 -21.24
CA LYS A 323 -0.04 -2.45 -21.91
C LYS A 323 -1.15 -1.70 -22.64
N SER A 324 -1.64 -0.60 -22.06
CA SER A 324 -2.73 0.20 -22.61
C SER A 324 -2.33 1.01 -23.85
N ILE A 325 -1.13 1.61 -23.85
CA ILE A 325 -0.65 2.48 -24.94
C ILE A 325 0.15 1.73 -26.01
N SER A 326 1.03 0.81 -25.58
CA SER A 326 2.07 0.17 -26.37
C SER A 326 1.86 -1.36 -26.40
N PRO A 327 0.69 -1.85 -26.86
CA PRO A 327 0.36 -3.28 -26.90
C PRO A 327 1.29 -4.08 -27.83
N GLU A 328 1.95 -3.41 -28.78
CA GLU A 328 2.95 -3.97 -29.70
C GLU A 328 4.35 -4.08 -29.08
N GLY A 329 4.58 -3.48 -27.89
CA GLY A 329 5.89 -3.46 -27.24
C GLY A 329 6.88 -2.47 -27.85
N ASN A 330 6.40 -1.40 -28.49
CA ASN A 330 7.22 -0.36 -29.14
C ASN A 330 7.97 0.56 -28.13
N ILE A 331 7.66 0.46 -26.82
CA ILE A 331 8.54 0.92 -25.73
C ILE A 331 9.04 -0.32 -24.97
N ASP A 332 10.36 -0.48 -24.86
CA ASP A 332 11.02 -1.52 -24.05
C ASP A 332 11.80 -0.87 -22.89
N ILE A 333 11.04 -0.31 -21.95
CA ILE A 333 11.54 0.35 -20.76
C ILE A 333 10.72 -0.19 -19.60
N THR A 334 11.31 -1.02 -18.75
CA THR A 334 10.60 -1.55 -17.58
C THR A 334 10.74 -0.62 -16.38
N ALA A 335 9.86 -0.78 -15.38
CA ALA A 335 10.04 -0.09 -14.09
C ALA A 335 11.40 -0.44 -13.45
N GLU A 336 11.90 -1.66 -13.65
CA GLU A 336 13.20 -2.08 -13.13
C GLU A 336 14.36 -1.29 -13.75
N ASP A 337 14.28 -0.91 -15.02
CA ASP A 337 15.34 -0.18 -15.72
C ASP A 337 15.42 1.28 -15.27
N LEU A 338 14.27 1.90 -14.98
CA LEU A 338 14.21 3.18 -14.26
C LEU A 338 14.83 3.07 -12.87
N GLY A 339 14.60 1.95 -12.19
CA GLY A 339 15.17 1.66 -10.88
C GLY A 339 16.69 1.57 -10.92
N LYS A 340 17.23 0.79 -11.86
CA LYS A 340 18.67 0.69 -12.16
C LYS A 340 19.27 2.05 -12.48
N PHE A 341 18.62 2.83 -13.35
CA PHE A 341 19.09 4.18 -13.71
C PHE A 341 19.05 5.14 -12.51
N ALA A 342 17.99 5.10 -11.69
CA ALA A 342 17.89 5.86 -10.44
C ALA A 342 18.96 5.48 -9.41
N ASP A 343 19.42 4.21 -9.38
CA ASP A 343 20.53 3.77 -8.54
C ASP A 343 21.91 4.11 -9.14
N SER A 344 22.01 4.33 -10.45
CA SER A 344 23.25 4.69 -11.15
C SER A 344 23.70 6.15 -10.99
N VAL A 345 22.77 7.06 -10.65
CA VAL A 345 23.06 8.50 -10.62
C VAL A 345 23.86 8.93 -9.37
N THR A 346 24.85 9.79 -9.60
CA THR A 346 25.73 10.39 -8.58
C THR A 346 25.56 11.90 -8.47
N ASP A 347 26.24 12.51 -7.49
CA ASP A 347 26.39 13.97 -7.36
C ASP A 347 25.06 14.73 -7.37
N ILE A 348 24.04 14.11 -6.77
CA ILE A 348 22.67 14.57 -6.73
C ILE A 348 22.58 15.91 -6.00
N GLN A 349 21.99 16.91 -6.66
CA GLN A 349 21.56 18.16 -6.08
C GLN A 349 20.03 18.25 -6.10
N GLY A 350 19.43 18.82 -5.04
CA GLY A 350 17.98 18.95 -4.96
C GLY A 350 17.50 20.21 -4.23
N THR A 351 16.43 20.82 -4.74
CA THR A 351 15.73 21.98 -4.15
C THR A 351 14.22 21.76 -4.14
N LEU A 352 13.52 22.39 -3.18
CA LEU A 352 12.05 22.51 -3.18
C LEU A 352 11.70 23.93 -2.69
N ALA A 353 10.94 24.69 -3.46
CA ALA A 353 10.42 25.98 -3.06
C ALA A 353 9.04 26.24 -3.70
N ASN A 354 8.04 26.54 -2.87
CA ASN A 354 6.70 26.96 -3.32
C ASN A 354 6.04 25.97 -4.32
N ALA A 355 6.11 24.67 -4.03
CA ALA A 355 5.70 23.56 -4.92
C ALA A 355 6.48 23.39 -6.24
N VAL A 356 7.47 24.22 -6.53
CA VAL A 356 8.50 23.94 -7.55
C VAL A 356 9.60 23.11 -6.91
N ALA A 357 9.98 22.01 -7.53
CA ALA A 357 11.12 21.20 -7.12
C ALA A 357 12.03 20.95 -8.32
N ASN A 358 13.34 21.10 -8.10
CA ASN A 358 14.36 20.89 -9.12
C ASN A 358 15.40 19.91 -8.58
N GLY A 359 15.74 18.91 -9.37
CA GLY A 359 16.82 17.97 -9.14
C GLY A 359 17.85 18.04 -10.28
N GLU A 360 19.11 17.80 -9.96
CA GLU A 360 20.20 17.61 -10.91
C GLU A 360 21.02 16.40 -10.45
N ALA A 361 21.55 15.59 -11.37
CA ALA A 361 22.45 14.48 -11.04
C ALA A 361 23.39 14.13 -12.21
N ARG A 362 24.54 13.53 -11.89
CA ARG A 362 25.51 12.98 -12.85
C ARG A 362 25.21 11.50 -13.13
N PHE A 363 25.51 11.04 -14.35
CA PHE A 363 25.65 9.63 -14.69
C PHE A 363 26.76 9.42 -15.73
N ALA A 364 27.11 8.16 -16.00
CA ALA A 364 28.18 7.82 -16.95
C ALA A 364 27.80 8.20 -18.40
N ASP A 365 28.79 8.60 -19.18
CA ASP A 365 28.65 8.81 -20.62
C ASP A 365 28.93 7.47 -21.35
N ALA A 366 27.89 6.77 -21.77
CA ALA A 366 28.04 5.48 -22.46
C ALA A 366 28.74 5.60 -23.82
N GLU A 367 28.78 6.78 -24.43
CA GLU A 367 29.50 7.06 -25.68
C GLU A 367 30.88 7.71 -25.44
N GLN A 368 31.44 7.60 -24.23
CA GLN A 368 32.73 8.23 -23.87
C GLN A 368 33.86 7.90 -24.84
N ASP A 369 33.91 6.67 -25.35
CA ASP A 369 34.92 6.23 -26.32
C ASP A 369 34.75 6.92 -27.69
N GLU A 370 33.52 7.13 -28.16
CA GLU A 370 33.19 7.86 -29.39
C GLU A 370 33.48 9.35 -29.23
N VAL A 371 33.11 9.93 -28.08
CA VAL A 371 33.42 11.32 -27.70
C VAL A 371 34.92 11.53 -27.71
N LYS A 372 35.70 10.65 -27.07
CA LYS A 372 37.16 10.72 -27.08
C LYS A 372 37.74 10.73 -28.50
N LYS A 373 37.31 9.78 -29.35
CA LYS A 373 37.73 9.71 -30.77
C LYS A 373 37.39 10.99 -31.54
N TRP A 374 36.25 11.64 -31.22
CA TRP A 374 35.85 12.91 -31.82
C TRP A 374 36.68 14.10 -31.29
N VAL A 375 36.84 14.23 -29.97
CA VAL A 375 37.60 15.30 -29.30
C VAL A 375 39.07 15.31 -29.74
N GLU A 376 39.72 14.14 -29.74
CA GLU A 376 41.11 13.98 -30.20
C GLU A 376 41.24 14.31 -31.69
N LYS A 377 40.23 14.00 -32.52
CA LYS A 377 40.17 14.36 -33.94
C LYS A 377 39.98 15.87 -34.18
N GLN A 378 39.35 16.60 -33.25
CA GLN A 378 39.33 18.07 -33.29
C GLN A 378 40.64 18.70 -32.77
N GLY A 379 41.58 17.90 -32.26
CA GLY A 379 42.89 18.36 -31.78
C GLY A 379 42.94 18.75 -30.30
N TYR A 380 41.93 18.40 -29.51
CA TYR A 380 41.89 18.66 -28.06
C TYR A 380 42.33 17.42 -27.25
N ALA A 381 42.88 17.66 -26.05
CA ALA A 381 43.19 16.60 -25.10
C ALA A 381 41.92 16.19 -24.32
N PHE A 382 41.44 14.97 -24.55
CA PHE A 382 40.35 14.37 -23.79
C PHE A 382 40.80 13.94 -22.39
N VAL A 383 40.00 14.23 -21.35
CA VAL A 383 40.26 13.82 -19.96
C VAL A 383 39.16 12.89 -19.43
N ASP A 384 37.91 13.34 -19.47
CA ASP A 384 36.72 12.61 -19.02
C ASP A 384 35.48 13.15 -19.76
N SER A 385 34.40 12.38 -19.82
CA SER A 385 33.08 12.88 -20.18
C SER A 385 31.99 12.18 -19.37
N TYR A 386 30.97 12.95 -18.99
CA TYR A 386 29.84 12.42 -18.23
C TYR A 386 28.56 13.07 -18.69
N LYS A 387 27.43 12.42 -18.39
CA LYS A 387 26.12 12.98 -18.65
C LYS A 387 25.51 13.54 -17.37
N LYS A 388 24.67 14.55 -17.53
CA LYS A 388 23.99 15.27 -16.46
C LYS A 388 22.51 15.29 -16.78
N ILE A 389 21.68 14.88 -15.84
CA ILE A 389 20.22 14.97 -15.95
C ILE A 389 19.70 16.03 -14.98
N THR A 390 18.94 16.99 -15.51
CA THR A 390 18.26 18.03 -14.75
C THR A 390 16.76 17.82 -14.90
N ALA A 391 16.02 17.77 -13.81
CA ALA A 391 14.57 17.61 -13.81
C ALA A 391 13.89 18.65 -12.92
N LYS A 392 12.89 19.33 -13.48
CA LYS A 392 12.05 20.31 -12.81
C LYS A 392 10.61 19.80 -12.82
N VAL A 393 9.98 19.82 -11.64
CA VAL A 393 8.55 19.52 -11.49
C VAL A 393 7.91 20.67 -10.74
N ASP A 394 7.04 21.40 -11.43
CA ASP A 394 6.37 22.60 -10.95
C ASP A 394 4.88 22.31 -10.73
N PHE A 395 4.44 22.38 -9.47
CA PHE A 395 3.02 22.32 -9.09
C PHE A 395 2.53 23.65 -8.49
N SER A 396 3.24 24.77 -8.68
CA SER A 396 2.85 26.08 -8.12
C SER A 396 1.48 26.55 -8.62
N THR A 397 1.11 26.16 -9.83
CA THR A 397 -0.14 26.52 -10.52
C THR A 397 -1.29 25.53 -10.28
N ILE A 398 -1.16 24.50 -9.42
CA ILE A 398 -2.15 23.43 -9.23
C ILE A 398 -3.51 23.86 -8.61
N ASN A 399 -3.64 25.13 -8.23
CA ASN A 399 -4.92 25.80 -7.91
C ASN A 399 -5.61 26.38 -9.16
N THR A 400 -5.10 26.11 -10.37
CA THR A 400 -5.65 26.54 -11.66
C THR A 400 -5.77 25.33 -12.60
N VAL A 401 -6.48 25.49 -13.72
CA VAL A 401 -6.60 24.41 -14.73
C VAL A 401 -5.26 23.99 -15.34
N ASN A 402 -4.26 24.87 -15.32
CA ASN A 402 -2.86 24.53 -15.64
C ASN A 402 -2.22 23.92 -14.39
N ALA A 403 -2.50 22.64 -14.15
CA ALA A 403 -2.16 21.92 -12.92
C ALA A 403 -0.66 21.85 -12.60
N GLY A 404 0.22 21.95 -13.59
CA GLY A 404 1.67 21.99 -13.38
C GLY A 404 2.48 21.91 -14.66
N LEU A 405 3.76 21.61 -14.51
CA LEU A 405 4.74 21.49 -15.58
C LEU A 405 5.84 20.49 -15.17
N VAL A 406 6.24 19.64 -16.11
CA VAL A 406 7.43 18.80 -16.06
C VAL A 406 8.46 19.33 -17.05
N ASP A 407 9.74 19.28 -16.72
CA ASP A 407 10.85 19.55 -17.64
C ASP A 407 12.00 18.60 -17.31
N VAL A 408 12.60 17.98 -18.33
CA VAL A 408 13.71 17.03 -18.18
C VAL A 408 14.77 17.28 -19.26
N GLN A 409 15.95 17.72 -18.84
CA GLN A 409 17.07 18.08 -19.72
C GLN A 409 18.21 17.09 -19.48
N ILE A 410 18.85 16.61 -20.56
CA ILE A 410 19.95 15.64 -20.50
C ILE A 410 21.11 16.19 -21.34
N GLU A 411 22.21 16.51 -20.67
CA GLU A 411 23.38 17.19 -21.24
C GLU A 411 24.63 16.33 -21.09
N ARG A 412 25.57 16.41 -22.04
CA ARG A 412 26.94 15.91 -21.90
C ARG A 412 27.85 17.03 -21.41
N VAL A 413 28.60 16.76 -20.33
CA VAL A 413 29.72 17.58 -19.90
C VAL A 413 31.02 16.90 -20.34
N LEU A 414 31.81 17.61 -21.13
CA LEU A 414 33.14 17.19 -21.53
C LEU A 414 34.19 17.84 -20.62
N VAL A 415 35.19 17.07 -20.21
CA VAL A 415 36.38 17.54 -19.49
C VAL A 415 37.59 17.43 -20.43
N THR A 416 38.25 18.57 -20.67
CA THR A 416 39.48 18.67 -21.46
C THR A 416 40.56 19.40 -20.67
N ASP A 417 41.81 18.97 -20.80
CA ASP A 417 42.95 19.74 -20.28
C ASP A 417 43.26 20.90 -21.21
N THR A 418 43.28 22.12 -20.67
CA THR A 418 43.60 23.37 -21.40
C THR A 418 45.11 23.49 -21.69
N THR A 419 45.69 22.46 -22.31
CA THR A 419 47.08 22.43 -22.74
C THR A 419 47.28 23.47 -23.83
N THR A 420 47.76 24.65 -23.44
CA THR A 420 47.99 25.80 -24.34
C THR A 420 49.21 25.53 -25.22
N THR A 421 49.03 24.66 -26.21
CA THR A 421 50.02 24.35 -27.23
C THR A 421 50.09 25.54 -28.18
N ALA A 422 51.05 26.42 -27.95
CA ALA A 422 51.29 27.59 -28.81
C ALA A 422 51.85 27.17 -30.18
N VAL A 423 50.97 26.65 -31.05
CA VAL A 423 51.31 26.30 -32.43
C VAL A 423 51.45 27.59 -33.25
N THR A 424 52.69 28.07 -33.38
CA THR A 424 53.02 29.20 -34.25
C THR A 424 52.88 28.82 -35.71
N THR A 425 51.66 28.95 -36.25
CA THR A 425 51.36 28.84 -37.68
C THR A 425 50.75 30.15 -38.20
N THR A 426 51.31 30.65 -39.31
CA THR A 426 51.08 32.01 -39.80
C THR A 426 50.06 32.03 -40.95
N SER A 427 48.96 32.77 -40.77
CA SER A 427 47.97 33.14 -41.82
C SER A 427 47.10 31.98 -42.35
N THR A 428 45.84 32.15 -42.79
CA THR A 428 44.93 33.33 -42.86
C THR A 428 43.47 32.83 -42.77
N GLU A 429 42.51 33.70 -42.43
CA GLU A 429 41.06 33.69 -42.79
C GLU A 429 40.35 32.37 -43.20
N THR A 430 39.19 31.97 -42.67
CA THR A 430 38.23 32.63 -41.75
C THR A 430 37.35 31.57 -41.09
N THR A 431 37.07 31.66 -39.79
CA THR A 431 36.14 30.73 -39.11
C THR A 431 35.28 31.47 -38.08
N THR A 432 33.96 31.34 -38.20
CA THR A 432 33.01 31.71 -37.14
C THR A 432 32.68 30.46 -36.33
N THR A 433 33.26 30.33 -35.14
CA THR A 433 32.91 29.29 -34.17
C THR A 433 32.41 29.97 -32.91
N GLU A 434 31.16 29.71 -32.53
CA GLU A 434 30.59 30.23 -31.28
C GLU A 434 31.05 29.34 -30.12
N THR A 435 31.90 29.87 -29.25
CA THR A 435 32.38 29.17 -28.05
C THR A 435 31.46 29.48 -26.87
N THR A 436 30.56 28.56 -26.53
CA THR A 436 29.70 28.66 -25.34
C THR A 436 30.47 28.33 -24.06
N THR A 437 31.16 29.33 -23.50
CA THR A 437 31.87 29.21 -22.22
C THR A 437 30.87 29.06 -21.05
N SER A 438 30.69 27.85 -20.53
CA SER A 438 29.97 27.64 -19.28
C SER A 438 30.82 28.11 -18.10
N SER A 439 30.45 29.25 -17.49
CA SER A 439 31.17 29.84 -16.36
C SER A 439 30.38 29.64 -15.06
N THR A 440 30.83 28.70 -14.23
CA THR A 440 30.36 28.55 -12.86
C THR A 440 31.08 29.53 -11.93
N GLU A 441 30.48 30.70 -11.70
CA GLU A 441 30.92 31.57 -10.61
C GLU A 441 30.73 30.87 -9.25
N SER A 442 31.82 30.67 -8.52
CA SER A 442 31.81 30.22 -7.12
C SER A 442 32.77 31.09 -6.31
N THR A 443 32.22 31.84 -5.34
CA THR A 443 32.94 32.93 -4.68
C THR A 443 33.71 32.48 -3.44
N THR A 444 35.03 32.31 -3.63
CA THR A 444 36.09 32.80 -2.73
C THR A 444 36.31 32.11 -1.36
N SER A 445 37.60 31.88 -1.08
CA SER A 445 38.23 31.58 0.22
C SER A 445 38.03 30.19 0.83
N SER A 446 39.08 29.51 1.34
CA SER A 446 40.51 29.87 1.43
C SER A 446 41.42 28.64 1.30
N GLU A 447 42.68 28.89 0.96
CA GLU A 447 43.75 27.90 0.83
C GLU A 447 44.11 27.21 2.17
N THR A 448 44.63 25.98 2.10
CA THR A 448 45.99 25.66 2.59
C THR A 448 46.46 24.35 1.96
N THR A 449 47.64 24.35 1.32
CA THR A 449 48.29 23.17 0.74
C THR A 449 49.18 22.45 1.76
N THR A 450 49.32 21.13 1.63
CA THR A 450 50.56 20.39 1.98
C THR A 450 50.52 19.02 1.30
N SER A 451 51.51 18.72 0.46
CA SER A 451 51.72 17.37 -0.11
C SER A 451 52.63 16.54 0.79
N SER A 452 52.50 15.21 0.74
CA SER A 452 53.61 14.26 1.00
C SER A 452 53.25 12.86 0.52
N ASP A 453 53.95 12.37 -0.51
CA ASP A 453 54.04 10.94 -0.80
C ASP A 453 54.96 10.24 0.19
N THR A 454 54.69 8.99 0.56
CA THR A 454 55.69 7.96 0.90
C THR A 454 55.05 6.57 0.86
N THR A 455 55.74 5.60 0.26
CA THR A 455 55.38 4.17 0.24
C THR A 455 56.23 3.38 1.23
N THR A 456 55.73 2.26 1.79
CA THR A 456 56.45 0.97 1.98
C THR A 456 55.70 -0.05 2.86
N SER A 457 55.48 -1.25 2.30
CA SER A 457 55.47 -2.63 2.84
C SER A 457 55.10 -2.97 4.31
N SER A 458 54.15 -3.91 4.42
CA SER A 458 54.13 -5.16 5.24
C SER A 458 54.45 -5.18 6.75
N GLU A 459 53.50 -5.68 7.56
CA GLU A 459 53.58 -7.03 8.17
C GLU A 459 52.23 -7.50 8.75
N THR A 460 52.11 -8.78 9.14
CA THR A 460 50.87 -9.45 9.59
C THR A 460 50.76 -9.64 11.11
N THR A 461 49.59 -9.38 11.69
CA THR A 461 49.13 -10.07 12.92
C THR A 461 47.60 -10.20 13.00
N THR A 462 47.13 -11.24 13.68
CA THR A 462 45.70 -11.56 13.91
C THR A 462 45.19 -11.02 15.25
N THR A 463 43.87 -10.77 15.37
CA THR A 463 42.96 -11.38 16.38
C THR A 463 41.52 -10.81 16.30
N SER A 464 40.53 -11.70 16.48
CA SER A 464 39.09 -11.53 16.83
C SER A 464 38.63 -10.15 17.38
N SER A 465 37.45 -9.59 17.07
CA SER A 465 36.09 -10.19 17.24
C SER A 465 34.96 -9.39 16.54
N GLU A 466 33.79 -10.03 16.42
CA GLU A 466 32.37 -9.59 16.54
C GLU A 466 31.98 -8.08 16.44
N THR A 467 30.81 -7.66 15.92
CA THR A 467 29.51 -8.37 15.74
C THR A 467 28.65 -7.79 14.58
N THR A 468 27.94 -8.67 13.86
CA THR A 468 26.62 -8.52 13.15
C THR A 468 26.18 -7.21 12.46
N THR A 469 25.54 -7.36 11.28
CA THR A 469 24.43 -6.49 10.82
C THR A 469 23.43 -7.32 9.98
N SER A 470 22.13 -7.09 10.21
CA SER A 470 20.95 -7.70 9.54
C SER A 470 20.67 -7.00 8.17
N SER A 471 19.82 -7.43 7.23
CA SER A 471 18.54 -8.17 7.29
C SER A 471 18.09 -8.72 5.93
N GLU A 472 17.12 -9.64 5.98
CA GLU A 472 16.13 -10.01 4.93
C GLU A 472 15.34 -8.80 4.36
N THR A 473 14.70 -8.81 3.17
CA THR A 473 13.79 -9.75 2.43
C THR A 473 12.30 -9.57 2.80
N THR A 474 11.37 -9.66 1.82
CA THR A 474 9.93 -9.30 1.99
C THR A 474 8.92 -10.01 1.03
N THR A 475 7.99 -10.82 1.59
CA THR A 475 6.53 -10.95 1.26
C THR A 475 6.09 -11.47 -0.16
N SER A 476 4.85 -11.89 -0.53
CA SER A 476 3.47 -11.88 0.07
C SER A 476 2.41 -12.79 -0.65
N SER A 477 1.17 -12.91 -0.09
CA SER A 477 -0.17 -13.04 -0.78
C SER A 477 -0.65 -14.44 -1.32
N GLU A 478 -1.94 -14.76 -1.66
CA GLU A 478 -3.31 -14.15 -1.55
C GLU A 478 -4.53 -15.16 -1.77
N THR A 479 -5.81 -14.77 -1.47
CA THR A 479 -7.14 -15.26 -2.03
C THR A 479 -7.65 -16.72 -1.73
N THR A 480 -8.89 -17.26 -1.95
CA THR A 480 -10.32 -16.93 -2.41
C THR A 480 -11.27 -18.17 -2.14
N THR A 481 -12.61 -18.31 -2.35
CA THR A 481 -13.89 -17.50 -2.23
C THR A 481 -15.15 -18.30 -2.73
N SER A 482 -16.38 -18.07 -2.16
CA SER A 482 -17.78 -18.25 -2.73
C SER A 482 -18.78 -19.34 -2.22
N SER A 483 -20.09 -18.96 -2.20
CA SER A 483 -21.36 -19.69 -2.56
C SER A 483 -22.19 -20.66 -1.66
N ASP A 484 -23.42 -20.20 -1.32
CA ASP A 484 -24.78 -20.76 -1.61
C ASP A 484 -25.59 -21.81 -0.75
N THR A 485 -26.91 -21.53 -0.69
CA THR A 485 -28.13 -22.40 -0.59
C THR A 485 -28.77 -22.95 0.74
N THR A 486 -29.95 -22.38 1.05
CA THR A 486 -31.28 -22.99 1.45
C THR A 486 -31.61 -23.62 2.84
N THR A 487 -32.55 -22.95 3.54
CA THR A 487 -33.89 -23.44 4.01
C THR A 487 -33.96 -24.52 5.14
N THR A 488 -34.64 -24.31 6.27
CA THR A 488 -36.12 -24.36 6.42
C THR A 488 -36.66 -23.66 7.68
N SER A 489 -37.93 -23.24 7.62
CA SER A 489 -38.76 -22.51 8.59
C SER A 489 -38.87 -23.05 10.03
N ASP A 490 -39.26 -22.16 10.96
CA ASP A 490 -40.53 -22.35 11.70
C ASP A 490 -41.20 -21.00 12.11
N THR A 491 -42.35 -21.02 12.79
CA THR A 491 -43.41 -19.98 12.69
C THR A 491 -43.89 -19.38 14.02
N THR A 492 -44.11 -18.04 14.13
CA THR A 492 -45.34 -17.43 14.72
C THR A 492 -45.46 -15.89 14.59
N THR A 493 -46.54 -15.45 13.93
CA THR A 493 -47.52 -14.37 14.28
C THR A 493 -47.11 -12.99 14.85
N SER A 494 -47.54 -11.94 14.11
CA SER A 494 -47.93 -10.54 14.46
C SER A 494 -47.87 -10.05 15.93
N SER A 495 -47.55 -8.78 16.21
CA SER A 495 -48.31 -7.61 15.73
C SER A 495 -47.58 -6.26 15.80
N THR A 496 -48.05 -5.28 15.00
CA THR A 496 -47.54 -3.90 14.93
C THR A 496 -48.03 -2.99 16.06
N SER A 497 -47.11 -2.26 16.72
CA SER A 497 -47.39 -0.95 17.33
C SER A 497 -46.11 -0.14 17.54
N THR A 498 -46.06 1.07 16.99
CA THR A 498 -44.97 2.05 17.15
C THR A 498 -44.92 2.66 18.55
N SER A 499 -43.71 2.89 19.08
CA SER A 499 -43.43 4.04 19.95
C SER A 499 -41.95 4.42 19.85
N SER A 500 -41.68 5.73 19.85
CA SER A 500 -40.37 6.30 20.15
C SER A 500 -39.98 6.07 21.62
N ASP A 501 -38.69 6.19 21.93
CA ASP A 501 -38.16 7.42 22.55
C ASP A 501 -36.63 7.41 22.70
N THR A 502 -35.95 8.36 22.07
CA THR A 502 -34.61 8.78 22.46
C THR A 502 -34.59 9.25 23.90
N THR A 503 -33.45 9.08 24.56
CA THR A 503 -33.21 9.76 25.82
C THR A 503 -31.81 10.37 25.88
N THR A 504 -31.77 11.69 26.10
CA THR A 504 -30.53 12.47 26.27
C THR A 504 -30.70 13.34 27.51
N SER A 505 -29.67 13.43 28.35
CA SER A 505 -29.75 14.14 29.63
C SER A 505 -30.16 15.60 29.50
N SER A 506 -31.25 15.95 30.19
CA SER A 506 -31.42 17.28 30.76
C SER A 506 -31.16 17.20 32.26
N THR A 507 -30.30 18.09 32.80
CA THR A 507 -30.01 18.18 34.24
C THR A 507 -31.22 18.74 34.98
N THR A 508 -32.18 17.86 35.27
CA THR A 508 -33.45 18.17 35.89
C THR A 508 -33.32 18.11 37.41
N THR A 509 -33.66 19.19 38.10
CA THR A 509 -33.77 19.18 39.57
C THR A 509 -34.92 18.26 39.98
N THR A 510 -34.60 17.18 40.69
CA THR A 510 -35.57 16.14 41.08
C THR A 510 -36.70 16.71 41.95
N PRO A 511 -37.98 16.41 41.62
CA PRO A 511 -39.07 16.54 42.57
C PRO A 511 -38.79 15.68 43.83
N PRO A 512 -39.18 16.11 45.03
CA PRO A 512 -38.72 15.50 46.29
C PRO A 512 -39.35 14.14 46.64
N ASP A 513 -40.03 13.47 45.69
CA ASP A 513 -40.85 12.27 45.94
C ASP A 513 -40.95 11.33 44.72
N VAL A 514 -39.87 11.22 43.91
CA VAL A 514 -39.77 10.26 42.78
C VAL A 514 -38.56 9.36 42.89
N THR A 515 -38.78 8.05 42.74
CA THR A 515 -37.74 7.02 42.74
C THR A 515 -37.06 6.93 41.38
N ILE A 516 -35.72 6.99 41.35
CA ILE A 516 -34.92 6.76 40.14
C ILE A 516 -34.73 5.25 39.94
N THR A 517 -34.91 4.80 38.70
CA THR A 517 -34.74 3.42 38.23
C THR A 517 -33.71 3.35 37.10
N THR A 518 -32.86 2.32 37.13
CA THR A 518 -31.94 1.99 36.03
C THR A 518 -32.56 0.98 35.07
N SER A 519 -32.15 0.99 33.81
CA SER A 519 -32.51 -0.04 32.81
C SER A 519 -31.39 -0.20 31.78
N ILE A 520 -30.93 -1.43 31.55
CA ILE A 520 -29.91 -1.75 30.53
C ILE A 520 -30.55 -1.63 29.14
N ILE A 521 -29.89 -0.91 28.23
CA ILE A 521 -30.35 -0.69 26.85
C ILE A 521 -29.47 -1.38 25.80
N LYS A 522 -28.19 -1.63 26.10
CA LYS A 522 -27.30 -2.41 25.23
C LYS A 522 -26.19 -3.07 26.05
N THR A 523 -25.88 -4.32 25.69
CA THR A 523 -24.74 -5.07 26.21
C THR A 523 -23.90 -5.56 25.05
N TYR A 524 -22.58 -5.34 25.08
CA TYR A 524 -21.63 -5.83 24.08
C TYR A 524 -20.24 -6.04 24.70
N VAL A 525 -19.30 -6.58 23.92
CA VAL A 525 -17.92 -6.85 24.32
C VAL A 525 -16.94 -6.23 23.33
N THR A 526 -15.81 -5.72 23.84
CA THR A 526 -14.58 -5.56 23.07
C THR A 526 -13.56 -6.60 23.55
N ALA A 527 -12.82 -7.22 22.62
CA ALA A 527 -11.80 -8.21 22.94
C ALA A 527 -10.66 -8.14 21.91
N ASP A 528 -9.43 -8.38 22.34
CA ASP A 528 -8.29 -8.61 21.46
C ASP A 528 -8.14 -10.13 21.21
N THR A 529 -8.00 -10.53 19.95
CA THR A 529 -7.94 -11.95 19.54
C THR A 529 -6.70 -12.25 18.72
N GLU A 530 -5.92 -13.27 19.10
CA GLU A 530 -4.75 -13.75 18.36
C GLU A 530 -5.02 -15.12 17.71
N ALA A 531 -4.44 -15.34 16.52
CA ALA A 531 -4.53 -16.62 15.82
C ALA A 531 -3.56 -17.65 16.42
N ALA A 532 -3.95 -18.93 16.42
CA ALA A 532 -3.07 -20.01 16.88
C ALA A 532 -3.32 -21.34 16.15
N TYR A 533 -2.33 -22.23 16.29
CA TYR A 533 -2.29 -23.54 15.66
C TYR A 533 -2.69 -24.66 16.63
N TYR A 534 -3.37 -25.67 16.07
CA TYR A 534 -3.83 -26.86 16.76
C TYR A 534 -3.68 -28.10 15.88
N VAL A 535 -3.55 -29.25 16.52
CA VAL A 535 -3.70 -30.55 15.85
C VAL A 535 -5.12 -31.08 16.07
N SER A 536 -5.64 -31.87 15.13
CA SER A 536 -6.97 -32.48 15.19
C SER A 536 -7.20 -33.40 16.40
N ILE A 537 -6.13 -33.79 17.10
CA ILE A 537 -6.16 -34.59 18.33
C ILE A 537 -6.09 -33.74 19.62
N ASP A 538 -6.05 -32.41 19.53
CA ASP A 538 -6.08 -31.53 20.70
C ASP A 538 -7.48 -31.53 21.37
N GLU A 539 -7.47 -31.58 22.71
CA GLU A 539 -8.67 -31.74 23.53
C GLU A 539 -9.36 -30.40 23.88
N ALA A 540 -8.67 -29.27 23.76
CA ALA A 540 -9.21 -27.94 24.07
C ALA A 540 -8.53 -26.81 23.28
N PHE A 541 -9.26 -25.71 23.07
CA PHE A 541 -8.70 -24.43 22.62
C PHE A 541 -8.09 -23.64 23.79
N ASP A 542 -7.01 -22.92 23.50
CA ASP A 542 -6.24 -22.15 24.46
C ASP A 542 -6.86 -20.76 24.70
N LYS A 543 -7.19 -20.46 25.96
CA LYS A 543 -7.80 -19.18 26.33
C LYS A 543 -6.85 -17.99 26.12
N ALA A 544 -5.53 -18.21 26.06
CA ALA A 544 -4.55 -17.14 25.85
C ALA A 544 -4.74 -16.41 24.51
N GLN A 545 -5.44 -17.02 23.53
CA GLN A 545 -5.84 -16.39 22.28
C GLN A 545 -6.82 -15.21 22.44
N VAL A 546 -7.43 -15.02 23.61
CA VAL A 546 -8.39 -13.94 23.86
C VAL A 546 -7.97 -13.14 25.08
N SER A 547 -7.80 -11.83 24.90
CA SER A 547 -7.38 -10.90 25.97
C SER A 547 -8.19 -9.60 25.95
N ASN A 548 -8.04 -8.80 27.00
CA ASN A 548 -8.69 -7.48 27.14
C ASN A 548 -10.22 -7.51 26.90
N VAL A 549 -10.89 -8.55 27.42
CA VAL A 549 -12.30 -8.83 27.16
C VAL A 549 -13.16 -7.99 28.08
N ILE A 550 -13.49 -6.79 27.64
CA ILE A 550 -14.31 -5.84 28.40
C ILE A 550 -15.78 -6.02 28.01
N LEU A 551 -16.62 -6.36 28.97
CA LEU A 551 -18.08 -6.28 28.87
C LEU A 551 -18.51 -4.83 29.09
N HIS A 552 -19.27 -4.30 28.14
CA HIS A 552 -19.90 -2.98 28.18
C HIS A 552 -21.39 -3.14 28.46
N GLU A 553 -21.88 -2.62 29.58
CA GLU A 553 -23.30 -2.49 29.90
C GLU A 553 -23.70 -1.02 29.85
N ARG A 554 -24.40 -0.63 28.78
CA ARG A 554 -24.98 0.72 28.63
C ARG A 554 -26.40 0.73 29.19
N TYR A 555 -26.67 1.68 30.07
CA TYR A 555 -27.93 1.78 30.80
C TYR A 555 -28.40 3.22 30.94
N ILE A 556 -29.73 3.37 30.99
CA ILE A 556 -30.42 4.63 31.25
C ILE A 556 -30.84 4.71 32.72
N GLU A 557 -30.66 5.88 33.32
CA GLU A 557 -31.22 6.27 34.62
C GLU A 557 -32.40 7.21 34.39
N GLY A 558 -33.58 6.84 34.89
CA GLY A 558 -34.79 7.63 34.74
C GLY A 558 -35.82 7.41 35.83
N TYR A 559 -36.99 8.03 35.68
CA TYR A 559 -38.14 7.88 36.56
C TYR A 559 -39.43 7.92 35.74
N THR A 560 -40.49 7.26 36.21
CA THR A 560 -41.77 7.17 35.49
C THR A 560 -42.78 8.17 36.05
N ILE A 561 -43.34 9.03 35.20
CA ILE A 561 -44.46 9.92 35.54
C ILE A 561 -45.63 9.61 34.61
N ASN A 562 -46.83 9.43 35.18
CA ASN A 562 -48.08 9.18 34.43
C ASN A 562 -47.99 8.05 33.39
N GLY A 563 -47.17 7.02 33.66
CA GLY A 563 -46.96 5.88 32.76
C GLY A 563 -45.93 6.09 31.64
N LYS A 564 -45.25 7.24 31.57
CA LYS A 564 -44.15 7.50 30.64
C LYS A 564 -42.81 7.63 31.38
N THR A 565 -41.79 6.94 30.88
CA THR A 565 -40.42 6.99 31.41
C THR A 565 -39.75 8.29 30.97
N VAL A 566 -39.12 9.00 31.91
CA VAL A 566 -38.28 10.18 31.67
C VAL A 566 -36.87 9.83 32.16
N VAL A 567 -35.89 9.88 31.26
CA VAL A 567 -34.49 9.56 31.58
C VAL A 567 -33.72 10.83 31.91
N SER A 568 -33.08 10.82 33.08
CA SER A 568 -32.12 11.82 33.53
C SER A 568 -30.73 11.64 32.90
N GLY A 569 -30.36 10.42 32.47
CA GLY A 569 -29.17 10.24 31.64
C GLY A 569 -28.79 8.81 31.29
N GLU A 570 -27.83 8.69 30.37
CA GLU A 570 -27.19 7.43 30.01
C GLU A 570 -25.85 7.29 30.73
N LYS A 571 -25.49 6.06 31.12
CA LYS A 571 -24.19 5.68 31.68
C LYS A 571 -23.75 4.35 31.10
N GLU A 572 -22.46 4.08 31.24
CA GLU A 572 -21.84 2.83 30.82
C GLU A 572 -21.04 2.25 32.00
N ASN A 573 -21.33 0.99 32.34
CA ASN A 573 -20.49 0.20 33.22
C ASN A 573 -19.59 -0.69 32.35
N THR A 574 -18.30 -0.73 32.65
CA THR A 574 -17.36 -1.69 32.06
C THR A 574 -16.91 -2.70 33.08
N LYS A 575 -16.90 -3.99 32.71
CA LYS A 575 -16.36 -5.09 33.53
C LYS A 575 -15.38 -5.91 32.68
N ASP A 576 -14.16 -6.10 33.16
CA ASP A 576 -13.28 -7.13 32.60
C ASP A 576 -13.86 -8.52 32.89
N ILE A 577 -14.05 -9.30 31.83
CA ILE A 577 -14.55 -10.68 31.85
C ILE A 577 -13.56 -11.67 31.21
N THR A 578 -12.30 -11.27 31.01
CA THR A 578 -11.27 -12.10 30.36
C THR A 578 -11.08 -13.47 31.05
N ALA A 579 -11.21 -13.52 32.38
CA ALA A 579 -11.15 -14.77 33.14
C ALA A 579 -12.39 -15.68 32.94
N ASP A 580 -13.55 -15.09 32.64
CA ASP A 580 -14.84 -15.78 32.50
C ASP A 580 -15.00 -16.42 31.08
N VAL A 581 -14.07 -16.15 30.15
CA VAL A 581 -14.13 -16.58 28.75
C VAL A 581 -13.87 -18.07 28.55
N THR A 582 -14.54 -18.65 27.56
CA THR A 582 -14.47 -20.04 27.09
C THR A 582 -14.74 -20.11 25.57
N PHE A 583 -14.53 -21.27 24.96
CA PHE A 583 -14.96 -21.57 23.58
C PHE A 583 -16.24 -22.44 23.55
N GLY A 584 -17.08 -22.34 24.59
CA GLY A 584 -18.27 -23.17 24.76
C GLY A 584 -17.90 -24.66 24.82
N THR A 585 -18.48 -25.46 23.93
CA THR A 585 -18.16 -26.89 23.75
C THR A 585 -17.23 -27.16 22.56
N ALA A 586 -16.68 -26.13 21.92
CA ALA A 586 -15.80 -26.31 20.77
C ALA A 586 -14.41 -26.81 21.21
N THR A 587 -13.90 -27.80 20.50
CA THR A 587 -12.53 -28.33 20.64
C THR A 587 -11.89 -28.42 19.25
N PRO A 588 -10.56 -28.43 19.11
CA PRO A 588 -9.92 -28.68 17.83
C PRO A 588 -10.42 -29.97 17.16
N SER A 589 -10.55 -31.02 17.96
CA SER A 589 -11.07 -32.35 17.59
C SER A 589 -12.51 -32.39 17.09
N ASN A 590 -13.43 -31.54 17.58
CA ASN A 590 -14.80 -31.47 17.06
C ASN A 590 -15.00 -30.36 16.00
N THR A 591 -14.08 -29.38 15.95
CA THR A 591 -14.08 -28.28 14.97
C THR A 591 -13.48 -28.73 13.64
N TYR A 592 -12.39 -29.51 13.65
CA TYR A 592 -11.71 -30.03 12.46
C TYR A 592 -12.65 -30.76 11.48
N LYS A 593 -12.45 -30.53 10.19
CA LYS A 593 -13.18 -31.14 9.06
C LYS A 593 -12.17 -31.45 7.95
N SER A 594 -12.03 -32.73 7.57
CA SER A 594 -11.02 -33.19 6.60
C SER A 594 -11.32 -32.83 5.15
N ASP A 595 -12.46 -32.20 4.88
CA ASP A 595 -12.84 -31.58 3.61
C ASP A 595 -12.61 -30.05 3.58
N ASN A 596 -12.20 -29.44 4.70
CA ASN A 596 -11.77 -28.04 4.73
C ASN A 596 -10.32 -27.90 4.21
N ALA A 597 -10.18 -27.84 2.89
CA ALA A 597 -8.92 -27.61 2.20
C ALA A 597 -8.21 -26.28 2.57
N GLY A 598 -8.84 -25.38 3.32
CA GLY A 598 -8.23 -24.15 3.82
C GLY A 598 -7.66 -24.25 5.25
N PHE A 599 -7.92 -25.34 5.99
CA PHE A 599 -7.48 -25.57 7.39
C PHE A 599 -7.84 -24.50 8.44
N LYS A 600 -8.46 -23.40 8.03
CA LYS A 600 -8.83 -22.24 8.85
C LYS A 600 -10.27 -22.37 9.35
N TYR A 601 -10.49 -22.01 10.61
CA TYR A 601 -11.80 -22.02 11.27
C TYR A 601 -11.97 -20.74 12.11
N GLU A 602 -13.20 -20.28 12.31
CA GLU A 602 -13.54 -19.11 13.15
C GLU A 602 -14.38 -19.58 14.35
N VAL A 603 -13.77 -19.69 15.53
CA VAL A 603 -14.39 -20.26 16.73
C VAL A 603 -15.06 -19.17 17.57
N PRO A 604 -16.38 -19.23 17.83
CA PRO A 604 -17.06 -18.24 18.66
C PRO A 604 -16.63 -18.30 20.14
N VAL A 605 -16.50 -17.12 20.74
CA VAL A 605 -16.09 -16.90 22.13
C VAL A 605 -17.34 -16.80 23.01
N TYR A 606 -17.32 -17.43 24.19
CA TYR A 606 -18.43 -17.51 25.13
C TYR A 606 -18.02 -17.06 26.53
N ALA A 607 -18.92 -16.38 27.25
CA ALA A 607 -18.86 -16.27 28.72
C ALA A 607 -20.23 -16.59 29.32
N ASN A 608 -20.26 -17.18 30.52
CA ASN A 608 -21.49 -17.56 31.23
C ASN A 608 -22.49 -18.41 30.40
N GLY A 609 -21.98 -19.17 29.41
CA GLY A 609 -22.79 -20.02 28.52
C GLY A 609 -23.42 -19.32 27.30
N ALA A 610 -23.24 -18.00 27.13
CA ALA A 610 -23.70 -17.25 25.98
C ALA A 610 -22.53 -16.83 25.07
N ALA A 611 -22.75 -16.81 23.76
CA ALA A 611 -21.78 -16.28 22.80
C ALA A 611 -21.63 -14.77 23.00
N LEU A 612 -20.39 -14.28 23.07
CA LEU A 612 -20.10 -12.87 23.25
C LEU A 612 -20.40 -12.10 21.97
N LYS A 613 -21.05 -10.94 22.12
CA LYS A 613 -21.45 -10.08 21.01
C LYS A 613 -20.59 -8.84 20.92
N ASP A 614 -20.14 -8.50 19.72
CA ASP A 614 -19.49 -7.21 19.46
C ASP A 614 -20.50 -6.06 19.51
N ILE A 615 -20.03 -4.82 19.27
CA ILE A 615 -20.90 -3.63 19.30
C ILE A 615 -21.96 -3.62 18.18
N ASP A 616 -21.80 -4.42 17.13
CA ASP A 616 -22.70 -4.50 15.97
C ASP A 616 -23.65 -5.71 16.03
N GLY A 617 -23.45 -6.63 16.99
CA GLY A 617 -24.29 -7.80 17.26
C GLY A 617 -23.78 -9.12 16.69
N ASN A 618 -22.59 -9.13 16.08
CA ASN A 618 -21.95 -10.36 15.58
C ASN A 618 -21.32 -11.14 16.74
N ASP A 619 -21.12 -12.44 16.58
CA ASP A 619 -20.33 -13.20 17.57
C ASP A 619 -18.86 -12.77 17.50
N VAL A 620 -18.25 -12.51 18.65
CA VAL A 620 -16.80 -12.43 18.78
C VAL A 620 -16.21 -13.80 18.45
N LYS A 621 -15.27 -13.87 17.51
CA LYS A 621 -14.66 -15.12 17.02
C LYS A 621 -13.15 -15.04 17.01
N VAL A 622 -12.51 -16.20 17.16
CA VAL A 622 -11.07 -16.39 17.08
C VAL A 622 -10.74 -17.24 15.86
N THR A 623 -9.83 -16.74 15.01
CA THR A 623 -9.21 -17.53 13.95
C THR A 623 -8.32 -18.62 14.56
N VAL A 624 -8.51 -19.87 14.12
CA VAL A 624 -7.62 -21.00 14.43
C VAL A 624 -7.29 -21.77 13.16
N TYR A 625 -6.13 -22.43 13.14
CA TYR A 625 -5.76 -23.40 12.10
C TYR A 625 -5.69 -24.80 12.72
N ILE A 626 -6.32 -25.79 12.07
CA ILE A 626 -6.43 -27.16 12.58
C ILE A 626 -6.24 -28.18 11.45
N ALA A 627 -5.28 -29.09 11.62
CA ALA A 627 -4.90 -30.14 10.67
C ALA A 627 -4.46 -31.42 11.40
N LEU A 628 -4.05 -32.46 10.68
CA LEU A 628 -3.51 -33.68 11.30
C LEU A 628 -2.07 -33.45 11.80
N LYS A 629 -1.72 -33.98 12.98
CA LYS A 629 -0.32 -33.98 13.43
C LYS A 629 0.52 -34.79 12.44
N GLY A 630 1.60 -34.20 11.92
CA GLY A 630 2.47 -34.78 10.90
C GLY A 630 2.13 -34.42 9.44
N ASP A 631 1.00 -33.74 9.19
CA ASP A 631 0.62 -33.21 7.86
C ASP A 631 1.50 -31.99 7.56
N ALA A 632 2.55 -32.17 6.76
CA ALA A 632 3.52 -31.13 6.45
C ALA A 632 3.28 -30.54 5.05
N ASN A 633 2.62 -31.27 4.16
CA ASN A 633 2.26 -30.82 2.81
C ASN A 633 0.90 -30.08 2.75
N LEU A 634 0.13 -30.09 3.84
CA LEU A 634 -1.22 -29.52 3.99
C LEU A 634 -2.21 -30.08 2.96
N ASP A 635 -2.38 -31.41 2.94
CA ASP A 635 -3.36 -32.11 2.10
C ASP A 635 -4.46 -32.89 2.85
N ASN A 636 -4.47 -32.85 4.20
CA ASN A 636 -5.34 -33.62 5.11
C ASN A 636 -5.02 -35.13 5.20
N LEU A 637 -3.87 -35.58 4.69
CA LEU A 637 -3.29 -36.91 4.95
C LEU A 637 -2.06 -36.78 5.87
N VAL A 638 -1.50 -37.93 6.28
CA VAL A 638 -0.17 -38.01 6.91
C VAL A 638 0.50 -39.26 6.35
N ASP A 639 1.43 -39.11 5.40
CA ASP A 639 2.02 -40.24 4.69
C ASP A 639 3.55 -40.15 4.49
N SER A 640 4.07 -41.00 3.60
CA SER A 640 5.50 -41.02 3.26
C SER A 640 6.02 -39.75 2.58
N ASN A 641 5.15 -38.93 1.97
CA ASN A 641 5.49 -37.66 1.33
C ASN A 641 5.87 -36.61 2.38
N ASP A 642 5.11 -36.52 3.49
CA ASP A 642 5.42 -35.64 4.62
C ASP A 642 6.77 -36.00 5.24
N ALA A 643 6.97 -37.27 5.56
CA ALA A 643 8.25 -37.76 6.09
C ALA A 643 9.42 -37.44 5.14
N SER A 644 9.24 -37.64 3.83
CA SER A 644 10.26 -37.33 2.82
C SER A 644 10.52 -35.83 2.67
N GLN A 645 9.50 -35.00 2.90
CA GLN A 645 9.55 -33.54 2.82
C GLN A 645 10.24 -32.93 4.04
N VAL A 646 9.89 -33.38 5.24
CA VAL A 646 10.55 -33.02 6.49
C VAL A 646 12.04 -33.42 6.45
N LEU A 647 12.35 -34.63 5.95
CA LEU A 647 13.74 -35.07 5.76
C LEU A 647 14.50 -34.20 4.75
N ALA A 648 13.86 -33.80 3.65
CA ALA A 648 14.47 -32.93 2.63
C ALA A 648 14.66 -31.49 3.14
N TYR A 649 13.77 -30.98 3.98
CA TYR A 649 13.93 -29.68 4.67
C TYR A 649 15.12 -29.73 5.63
N TYR A 650 15.16 -30.71 6.54
CA TYR A 650 16.28 -30.94 7.46
C TYR A 650 17.62 -31.08 6.73
N ALA A 651 17.67 -31.83 5.62
CA ALA A 651 18.88 -32.04 4.84
C ALA A 651 19.41 -30.75 4.19
N LYS A 652 18.53 -29.84 3.76
CA LYS A 652 18.93 -28.51 3.28
C LYS A 652 19.40 -27.62 4.44
N LEU A 653 18.62 -27.53 5.52
CA LEU A 653 18.93 -26.71 6.69
C LEU A 653 20.29 -27.06 7.29
N SER A 654 20.65 -28.35 7.28
CA SER A 654 21.96 -28.89 7.69
C SER A 654 23.15 -28.43 6.82
N THR A 655 22.92 -27.65 5.76
CA THR A 655 23.98 -27.06 4.91
C THR A 655 24.25 -25.58 5.20
N ASN A 656 23.88 -25.10 6.39
CA ASN A 656 23.98 -23.70 6.85
C ASN A 656 23.11 -22.71 6.05
N SER A 657 21.90 -23.11 5.68
CA SER A 657 20.85 -22.20 5.18
C SER A 657 20.03 -21.61 6.34
N ASP A 658 19.34 -20.49 6.13
CA ASP A 658 18.35 -20.00 7.10
C ASP A 658 17.02 -20.79 6.97
N PRO A 659 16.31 -21.10 8.07
CA PRO A 659 14.92 -21.57 8.03
C PRO A 659 14.00 -20.75 7.11
N TYR A 660 14.21 -19.44 6.99
CA TYR A 660 13.42 -18.54 6.14
C TYR A 660 13.93 -18.39 4.70
N ASP A 661 15.03 -19.05 4.32
CA ASP A 661 15.41 -19.23 2.90
C ASP A 661 14.67 -20.42 2.24
N ILE A 662 14.06 -21.31 3.03
CA ILE A 662 13.59 -22.63 2.57
C ILE A 662 12.12 -22.88 2.94
N ASN A 663 11.30 -23.23 1.94
CA ASN A 663 10.02 -23.90 2.16
C ASN A 663 10.22 -25.33 2.68
N LEU A 664 9.66 -25.61 3.85
CA LEU A 664 9.31 -26.94 4.35
C LEU A 664 8.11 -27.48 3.57
N SER A 665 7.02 -26.71 3.50
CA SER A 665 5.78 -27.18 2.87
C SER A 665 5.82 -27.06 1.36
N LYS A 666 5.19 -28.03 0.69
CA LYS A 666 4.87 -27.99 -0.75
C LYS A 666 3.42 -27.55 -1.03
N SER A 667 2.66 -27.18 0.00
CA SER A 667 1.30 -26.68 -0.18
C SER A 667 1.28 -25.43 -1.04
N THR A 668 0.25 -25.27 -1.88
CA THR A 668 -0.03 -23.99 -2.55
C THR A 668 -0.47 -22.90 -1.58
N LEU A 669 -0.86 -23.25 -0.36
CA LEU A 669 -1.16 -22.32 0.74
C LEU A 669 0.12 -21.70 1.34
N ALA A 670 1.24 -22.41 1.29
CA ALA A 670 2.52 -22.01 1.85
C ALA A 670 3.34 -21.17 0.83
N THR A 671 2.79 -20.00 0.46
CA THR A 671 3.29 -19.20 -0.68
C THR A 671 4.68 -18.59 -0.52
N SER A 672 5.24 -18.59 0.70
CA SER A 672 6.64 -18.24 0.96
C SER A 672 7.20 -18.99 2.20
N PRO A 673 8.53 -19.01 2.40
CA PRO A 673 9.15 -19.54 3.62
C PRO A 673 8.72 -18.84 4.92
N THR A 674 8.06 -17.68 4.81
CA THR A 674 7.62 -16.78 5.88
C THR A 674 6.09 -16.65 5.94
N SER A 675 5.36 -17.53 5.25
CA SER A 675 3.90 -17.51 5.16
C SER A 675 3.23 -18.19 6.36
N GLU A 676 2.02 -17.77 6.72
CA GLU A 676 1.31 -18.29 7.89
C GLU A 676 1.01 -19.80 7.80
N TYR A 677 0.83 -20.35 6.59
CA TYR A 677 0.68 -21.79 6.37
C TYR A 677 2.01 -22.57 6.41
N GLU A 678 3.13 -21.92 6.12
CA GLU A 678 4.47 -22.52 6.30
C GLU A 678 4.84 -22.59 7.79
N GLU A 679 4.47 -21.59 8.58
CA GLU A 679 4.55 -21.61 10.05
C GLU A 679 3.65 -22.70 10.65
N PHE A 680 2.44 -22.84 10.12
CA PHE A 680 1.52 -23.90 10.51
C PHE A 680 2.06 -25.29 10.16
N ALA A 681 2.55 -25.51 8.93
CA ALA A 681 3.19 -26.75 8.53
C ALA A 681 4.42 -27.09 9.39
N ALA A 682 5.21 -26.08 9.80
CA ALA A 682 6.31 -26.25 10.74
C ALA A 682 5.84 -26.71 12.14
N PHE A 683 4.71 -26.19 12.64
CA PHE A 683 4.08 -26.65 13.88
C PHE A 683 3.53 -28.09 13.77
N LEU A 684 3.01 -28.49 12.60
CA LEU A 684 2.50 -29.86 12.38
C LEU A 684 3.62 -30.89 12.20
N ALA A 685 4.75 -30.48 11.60
CA ALA A 685 5.92 -31.31 11.34
C ALA A 685 6.84 -31.52 12.56
N ASP A 686 6.85 -30.58 13.51
CA ASP A 686 7.56 -30.64 14.80
C ASP A 686 6.88 -31.66 15.73
N VAL A 687 7.02 -32.95 15.39
CA VAL A 687 6.34 -34.04 16.06
C VAL A 687 7.14 -34.59 17.25
N HIS A 688 8.47 -34.44 17.23
CA HIS A 688 9.42 -35.02 18.17
C HIS A 688 10.36 -33.99 18.81
N HIS A 689 10.03 -33.63 20.05
CA HIS A 689 10.87 -32.80 20.90
C HIS A 689 11.40 -33.61 22.11
N GLY A 690 12.49 -33.12 22.71
CA GLY A 690 13.06 -33.71 23.93
C GLY A 690 12.13 -33.54 25.14
N SER A 691 12.30 -34.39 26.17
CA SER A 691 11.51 -34.31 27.41
C SER A 691 11.75 -33.05 28.24
N ASP A 692 12.82 -32.32 27.90
CA ASP A 692 13.23 -31.02 28.44
C ASP A 692 12.68 -29.82 27.62
N LYS A 693 12.09 -30.07 26.45
CA LYS A 693 11.57 -29.05 25.54
C LYS A 693 10.08 -29.24 25.30
N ALA A 694 9.25 -28.40 25.90
CA ALA A 694 7.91 -28.15 25.39
C ALA A 694 7.99 -27.02 24.37
N VAL A 695 7.70 -27.29 23.10
CA VAL A 695 7.68 -26.27 22.05
C VAL A 695 6.25 -25.72 21.96
N GLU A 696 6.03 -24.49 22.42
CA GLU A 696 4.70 -23.89 22.48
C GLU A 696 4.08 -23.71 21.07
N ARG A 697 2.74 -23.63 21.00
CA ARG A 697 1.99 -23.40 19.75
C ARG A 697 2.34 -22.06 19.07
N THR A 698 2.86 -21.12 19.86
CA THR A 698 3.32 -19.77 19.49
C THR A 698 4.70 -19.73 18.84
N VAL A 699 5.48 -20.81 18.93
CA VAL A 699 6.87 -20.86 18.43
C VAL A 699 6.88 -20.91 16.90
N LYS A 700 7.60 -19.97 16.28
CA LYS A 700 7.78 -19.85 14.83
C LYS A 700 8.89 -20.79 14.30
N LYS A 701 8.88 -21.06 13.00
CA LYS A 701 9.67 -22.11 12.31
C LYS A 701 11.16 -22.06 12.62
N ASP A 702 11.76 -20.87 12.68
CA ASP A 702 13.18 -20.66 12.99
C ASP A 702 13.59 -20.95 14.45
N LYS A 703 12.63 -21.37 15.28
CA LYS A 703 12.83 -21.79 16.67
C LYS A 703 12.33 -23.21 16.94
N ARG A 704 11.82 -23.92 15.93
CA ARG A 704 11.49 -25.36 15.98
C ARG A 704 12.71 -26.19 15.60
N LEU A 705 12.88 -27.36 16.22
CA LEU A 705 13.94 -28.31 15.88
C LEU A 705 13.36 -29.42 14.99
N ILE A 706 13.10 -29.07 13.73
CA ILE A 706 12.56 -30.02 12.74
C ILE A 706 13.72 -30.80 12.12
N ASP A 707 13.88 -32.06 12.49
CA ASP A 707 15.03 -32.88 12.09
C ASP A 707 14.68 -34.30 11.56
N SER A 708 15.70 -35.11 11.29
CA SER A 708 15.54 -36.49 10.80
C SER A 708 14.70 -37.40 11.71
N ASN A 709 14.57 -37.09 13.00
CA ASN A 709 13.71 -37.80 13.94
C ASN A 709 12.24 -37.54 13.60
N ASP A 710 11.83 -36.30 13.34
CA ASP A 710 10.46 -35.96 12.96
C ASP A 710 10.01 -36.73 11.72
N ALA A 711 10.81 -36.67 10.66
CA ALA A 711 10.62 -37.45 9.44
C ALA A 711 10.46 -38.96 9.74
N SER A 712 11.32 -39.50 10.62
CA SER A 712 11.27 -40.91 11.02
C SER A 712 10.02 -41.25 11.85
N LYS A 713 9.53 -40.32 12.67
CA LYS A 713 8.31 -40.48 13.47
C LYS A 713 7.04 -40.37 12.62
N ILE A 714 6.99 -39.44 11.67
CA ILE A 714 5.91 -39.33 10.67
C ILE A 714 5.84 -40.62 9.83
N LEU A 715 6.98 -41.12 9.35
CA LEU A 715 7.03 -42.39 8.62
C LEU A 715 6.57 -43.59 9.47
N ALA A 716 6.96 -43.62 10.76
CA ALA A 716 6.52 -44.66 11.69
C ALA A 716 5.03 -44.57 12.05
N TYR A 717 4.46 -43.37 12.09
CA TYR A 717 3.01 -43.16 12.22
C TYR A 717 2.27 -43.69 10.99
N TYR A 718 2.68 -43.28 9.78
CA TYR A 718 2.08 -43.75 8.54
C TYR A 718 2.15 -45.27 8.38
N ALA A 719 3.31 -45.87 8.66
CA ALA A 719 3.51 -47.32 8.59
C ALA A 719 2.63 -48.09 9.60
N ARG A 720 2.39 -47.53 10.79
CA ARG A 720 1.44 -48.09 11.77
C ARG A 720 -0.01 -47.91 11.32
N LYS A 721 -0.40 -46.70 10.92
CA LYS A 721 -1.77 -46.37 10.45
C LYS A 721 -2.19 -47.19 9.23
N SER A 722 -1.23 -47.61 8.40
CA SER A 722 -1.43 -48.49 7.24
C SER A 722 -1.49 -49.99 7.57
N SER A 723 -1.25 -50.39 8.82
CA SER A 723 -1.31 -51.80 9.25
C SER A 723 -2.66 -52.15 9.86
N SER A 724 -3.16 -53.35 9.56
CA SER A 724 -4.39 -53.91 10.13
C SER A 724 -4.41 -53.91 11.66
N ASP A 725 -3.24 -54.02 12.29
CA ASP A 725 -3.07 -54.11 13.74
C ASP A 725 -3.39 -52.79 14.48
N TYR A 726 -3.60 -51.70 13.72
CA TYR A 726 -3.89 -50.35 14.23
C TYR A 726 -5.24 -49.81 13.74
N ASN A 727 -6.05 -50.59 13.04
CA ASN A 727 -7.42 -50.21 12.63
C ASN A 727 -8.30 -49.80 13.83
N ASP A 728 -8.09 -50.46 14.97
CA ASP A 728 -8.86 -50.26 16.21
C ASP A 728 -8.37 -49.05 17.04
N LYS A 729 -7.29 -48.37 16.62
CA LYS A 729 -6.62 -47.30 17.37
C LYS A 729 -6.94 -45.92 16.82
N THR A 730 -7.13 -44.96 17.72
CA THR A 730 -7.24 -43.54 17.35
C THR A 730 -5.87 -42.96 17.00
N ASP A 731 -5.84 -41.90 16.19
CA ASP A 731 -4.60 -41.28 15.73
C ASP A 731 -3.73 -40.78 16.90
N LYS A 732 -4.37 -40.31 17.99
CA LYS A 732 -3.69 -40.00 19.25
C LYS A 732 -2.99 -41.23 19.85
N GLN A 733 -3.66 -42.39 19.92
CA GLN A 733 -3.05 -43.62 20.45
C GLN A 733 -1.87 -44.11 19.60
N ILE A 734 -1.93 -43.90 18.27
CA ILE A 734 -0.83 -44.23 17.36
C ILE A 734 0.34 -43.24 17.60
N TRP A 735 0.07 -41.94 17.68
CA TRP A 735 1.09 -40.92 17.97
C TRP A 735 1.74 -41.10 19.34
N ASP A 736 0.98 -41.37 20.40
CA ASP A 736 1.51 -41.65 21.74
C ASP A 736 2.46 -42.88 21.71
N GLU A 737 2.14 -43.92 20.93
CA GLU A 737 2.99 -45.11 20.75
C GLU A 737 4.21 -44.87 19.83
N VAL A 738 4.11 -43.93 18.89
CA VAL A 738 5.22 -43.48 18.02
C VAL A 738 6.22 -42.62 18.78
N LEU A 739 5.76 -41.72 19.64
CA LEU A 739 6.58 -40.78 20.37
C LEU A 739 7.14 -41.36 21.69
N SER A 740 6.55 -42.43 22.22
CA SER A 740 7.09 -43.15 23.38
C SER A 740 8.55 -43.59 23.19
N THR A 741 9.37 -43.40 24.23
CA THR A 741 10.74 -43.92 24.28
C THR A 741 10.70 -45.41 24.64
N ALA A 742 11.43 -46.24 23.89
CA ALA A 742 11.25 -47.69 23.88
C ALA A 742 11.82 -48.40 25.13
N SER A 743 11.10 -48.33 26.25
CA SER A 743 11.37 -49.13 27.44
C SER A 743 10.61 -50.46 27.43
N LYS A 744 11.03 -51.38 26.56
CA LYS A 744 10.70 -52.81 26.67
C LYS A 744 11.96 -53.65 26.47
N SER A 745 12.70 -53.84 27.57
CA SER A 745 13.67 -54.94 27.67
C SER A 745 12.94 -56.26 27.45
N THR A 746 13.19 -56.91 26.33
CA THR A 746 12.83 -58.33 26.12
C THR A 746 13.77 -59.19 26.95
N THR A 747 13.49 -59.28 28.25
CA THR A 747 14.19 -60.19 29.16
C THR A 747 13.72 -61.60 28.87
N THR A 748 14.40 -62.28 27.95
CA THR A 748 14.17 -63.71 27.68
C THR A 748 14.57 -64.52 28.92
N THR A 749 13.68 -65.40 29.37
CA THR A 749 13.98 -66.49 30.31
C THR A 749 13.56 -67.79 29.66
N ASP A 750 14.44 -68.80 29.73
CA ASP A 750 14.15 -70.20 29.40
C ASP A 750 13.10 -70.83 30.35
#